data_AF-A0A3M7MTU4-F1
#
_entry.id   AF-A0A3M7MTU4-F1
#
_cell.length_a   1.000
_cell.length_b   1.000
_cell.length_c   1.000
_cell.angle_alpha   90.00
_cell.angle_beta   90.00
_cell.angle_gamma   90.00
#
_symmetry.space_group_name_H-M   'P 1'
#
loop_
_entity.id
_entity.type
_entity.pdbx_description
1 polymer ?
#
loop_
_entity_poly.entity_id
_entity_poly.type
_entity_poly.pdbx_seq_one_letter_code
_entity_poly.pdbx_strand_id
1 'polypeptide(L)'
;MIGTIVVDTNKGHNLPVCFFTPVLVLFGVLSNRAAKKMVIPAAPEIIEDDDIGLAVDARTDSLAGLRELGPPDLVHLTKQSIKAGGSQSGVYHHVTGVDASSSASLAAYLNTLTNNTADKTHKVVEGIYCCYNAFSHLDMRVEVKIPGSVESYCVDERGDRRVATDSLWLETFLCGVLRAYYYADDGSGETIKKIIGVRRFNPIQSTDTEHRFLDAAEKLFFNGRQLGSEPEVQVPSTVSNLLTAGLLKYVNTTGRYTSAINLFEKLRERDSEVSALLAKVLLDGDEEVKAVRLLHDTLQENSMDHSALDTQAKFLLGKGRTDWALEIAKRSVTAAPSEFSTWARLAEVYIARQEWDLALLTLNSCPMFSYQDKDSPRMPEPSRVLLPLLPESMLDEIDEGQPKQGEPYDQVHVSLRKLQAATYQGTFLKAYTLLTEIASKIGWDALLRTRSQVFVMEEEYRSEQQHASTPRITSSKNASTIALSGTPNGKAKENGEDGSEQDDETGAEDAARVEVNGSSDNPELATNQVMDKPLPTIKAEEVTAGSEPPPVPAKDPAHTSYSQFQNKRLCERWLDNLFMVLYEDLRIYTIWRTEMSQYRQQQMQYKKSAAEWEILGDLANRLHHENEALEAYHQCLNIRFSPKAMKGVLRSFEKKGDTRNTLSCLIRLITWQYRWYSEFSPDLLLSIRKLIESEGALKIRSYVQATSIPQHVMDLTHEYCQICFAFKTELQKSPPTGITVELADEANLFQWKITMEGPSGSPYAAGTFYINLSLPSSYPFKPPTVTFTTKIYHPNISNDSPPNSGQMCLGLLKDSEWKPSTKMANVLEFVRNLLREPNPDDAVEAKIADQYRQDRAGYEKEAREWTKRFAMGK
;
A
#
# COMPACT_ATOMS: atom_id res chain seq x y z
N MET A 1 55.26 24.06 0.87
CA MET A 1 56.00 25.26 0.41
C MET A 1 55.08 26.03 -0.52
N ILE A 2 55.02 27.35 -0.36
CA ILE A 2 54.16 28.23 -1.17
C ILE A 2 54.98 28.70 -2.37
N GLY A 3 54.45 28.53 -3.58
CA GLY A 3 55.05 29.00 -4.83
C GLY A 3 54.11 29.97 -5.52
N THR A 4 54.34 31.27 -5.35
CA THR A 4 53.57 32.34 -5.99
C THR A 4 54.06 32.53 -7.42
N ILE A 5 53.15 32.61 -8.40
CA ILE A 5 53.44 33.16 -9.74
C ILE A 5 52.56 34.39 -9.94
N VAL A 6 53.21 35.53 -10.16
CA VAL A 6 52.59 36.80 -10.54
C VAL A 6 52.57 36.88 -12.06
N VAL A 7 51.46 37.33 -12.66
CA VAL A 7 51.41 37.69 -14.08
C VAL A 7 50.97 39.15 -14.21
N ASP A 8 51.70 39.86 -15.06
CA ASP A 8 51.69 41.31 -15.24
C ASP A 8 50.45 41.79 -16.01
N THR A 9 49.97 42.99 -15.70
CA THR A 9 48.78 43.60 -16.32
C THR A 9 49.15 44.82 -17.13
N ASN A 10 49.04 44.77 -18.47
CA ASN A 10 48.85 46.01 -19.23
C ASN A 10 48.33 45.85 -20.68
N LYS A 11 47.60 46.89 -21.12
CA LYS A 11 46.96 47.13 -22.43
C LYS A 11 45.71 46.30 -22.71
N GLY A 12 44.55 46.97 -22.67
CA GLY A 12 43.24 46.39 -22.96
C GLY A 12 42.48 47.11 -24.07
N HIS A 13 41.29 46.60 -24.35
CA HIS A 13 40.20 47.31 -25.02
C HIS A 13 38.88 46.94 -24.35
N ASN A 14 37.96 47.91 -24.22
CA ASN A 14 36.77 47.79 -23.39
C ASN A 14 35.72 46.81 -23.94
N LEU A 15 35.39 45.79 -23.16
CA LEU A 15 34.09 45.11 -23.13
C LEU A 15 33.78 44.80 -21.65
N PRO A 16 32.55 45.03 -21.16
CA PRO A 16 32.20 44.72 -19.78
C PRO A 16 32.10 43.19 -19.62
N VAL A 17 33.04 42.61 -18.86
CA VAL A 17 32.92 41.22 -18.39
C VAL A 17 31.86 41.20 -17.28
N CYS A 18 30.59 41.17 -17.69
CA CYS A 18 29.48 40.97 -16.75
C CYS A 18 29.55 39.55 -16.18
N PHE A 19 29.79 39.48 -14.88
CA PHE A 19 29.58 38.30 -14.04
C PHE A 19 28.24 37.63 -14.36
N PHE A 20 28.23 36.43 -14.96
CA PHE A 20 27.09 35.50 -14.87
C PHE A 20 27.53 34.04 -15.07
N THR A 21 28.08 33.45 -14.01
CA THR A 21 28.14 32.00 -13.83
C THR A 21 27.40 31.58 -12.55
N PRO A 22 26.06 31.43 -12.55
CA PRO A 22 25.41 30.61 -11.52
C PRO A 22 24.08 29.95 -11.97
N VAL A 23 24.09 28.72 -12.51
CA VAL A 23 22.91 27.80 -12.44
C VAL A 23 23.34 26.35 -12.24
N LEU A 24 24.27 25.83 -13.06
CA LEU A 24 24.94 24.55 -12.82
C LEU A 24 25.72 24.52 -11.49
N VAL A 25 26.10 25.69 -10.97
CA VAL A 25 26.71 25.87 -9.63
C VAL A 25 25.65 26.09 -8.53
N LEU A 26 24.36 25.90 -8.83
CA LEU A 26 23.30 25.75 -7.82
C LEU A 26 22.62 24.39 -7.90
N PHE A 27 22.20 23.89 -9.06
CA PHE A 27 21.63 22.52 -9.15
C PHE A 27 22.70 21.43 -9.18
N GLY A 28 23.86 21.65 -9.82
CA GLY A 28 25.03 20.76 -9.70
C GLY A 28 25.78 20.89 -8.37
N VAL A 29 25.62 22.01 -7.65
CA VAL A 29 26.09 22.16 -6.24
C VAL A 29 25.05 21.67 -5.25
N LEU A 30 23.76 21.64 -5.57
CA LEU A 30 22.76 20.92 -4.79
C LEU A 30 22.80 19.42 -5.07
N SER A 31 23.24 18.97 -6.25
CA SER A 31 23.60 17.58 -6.53
C SER A 31 24.92 17.19 -5.86
N ASN A 32 25.94 18.07 -5.82
CA ASN A 32 27.12 17.89 -4.96
C ASN A 32 26.88 18.18 -3.47
N ARG A 33 25.72 18.71 -3.06
CA ARG A 33 25.25 18.73 -1.66
C ARG A 33 24.36 17.54 -1.35
N ALA A 34 23.65 16.96 -2.31
CA ALA A 34 23.06 15.63 -2.16
C ALA A 34 24.17 14.58 -2.03
N ALA A 35 25.24 14.70 -2.84
CA ALA A 35 26.42 13.85 -2.77
C ALA A 35 27.46 14.26 -1.70
N LYS A 36 27.36 15.43 -1.06
CA LYS A 36 28.31 15.89 -0.01
C LYS A 36 27.87 17.01 0.94
N LYS A 37 26.60 16.97 1.31
CA LYS A 37 26.01 17.45 2.56
C LYS A 37 24.79 16.56 2.85
N MET A 38 25.06 15.25 2.94
CA MET A 38 24.24 14.35 3.75
C MET A 38 24.14 15.02 5.12
N VAL A 39 23.00 15.68 5.39
CA VAL A 39 22.75 16.28 6.69
C VAL A 39 22.80 15.11 7.66
N ILE A 40 23.64 15.28 8.68
CA ILE A 40 24.03 14.19 9.56
C ILE A 40 22.75 13.63 10.17
N PRO A 41 22.43 12.35 9.92
CA PRO A 41 21.17 11.81 10.39
C PRO A 41 21.20 11.80 11.91
N ALA A 42 20.34 12.62 12.52
CA ALA A 42 20.06 12.52 13.93
C ALA A 42 19.35 11.18 14.15
N ALA A 43 20.14 10.14 14.45
CA ALA A 43 19.61 8.83 14.74
C ALA A 43 18.98 8.82 16.14
N PRO A 44 17.89 8.06 16.35
CA PRO A 44 17.49 7.70 17.70
C PRO A 44 18.63 6.90 18.36
N GLU A 45 18.87 7.13 19.65
CA GLU A 45 19.90 6.44 20.42
C GLU A 45 19.28 5.81 21.66
N ILE A 46 19.23 4.48 21.70
CA ILE A 46 18.81 3.69 22.87
C ILE A 46 20.09 3.19 23.55
N ILE A 47 20.28 3.52 24.82
CA ILE A 47 21.59 3.43 25.50
C ILE A 47 21.63 2.25 26.48
N GLU A 48 22.75 1.52 26.42
CA GLU A 48 23.19 0.48 27.35
C GLU A 48 24.43 1.02 28.10
N ASP A 49 24.29 1.35 29.38
CA ASP A 49 25.37 1.97 30.17
C ASP A 49 26.27 0.96 30.92
N ASP A 50 25.72 -0.17 31.38
CA ASP A 50 26.45 -1.14 32.23
C ASP A 50 26.94 -2.38 31.45
N ASP A 51 26.05 -3.04 30.69
CA ASP A 51 26.34 -4.25 29.90
C ASP A 51 26.20 -3.96 28.40
N ILE A 52 27.33 -3.85 27.71
CA ILE A 52 27.37 -3.49 26.28
C ILE A 52 27.10 -4.72 25.41
N GLY A 53 26.06 -4.66 24.58
CA GLY A 53 25.71 -5.71 23.62
C GLY A 53 24.45 -6.51 23.96
N LEU A 54 23.78 -6.21 25.08
CA LEU A 54 22.56 -6.93 25.50
C LEU A 54 21.47 -6.96 24.41
N ALA A 55 21.32 -5.91 23.60
CA ALA A 55 20.38 -5.89 22.48
C ALA A 55 20.74 -6.90 21.36
N VAL A 56 22.03 -7.20 21.17
CA VAL A 56 22.51 -8.20 20.19
C VAL A 56 22.31 -9.62 20.74
N ASP A 57 22.52 -9.81 22.05
CA ASP A 57 22.27 -11.09 22.71
C ASP A 57 20.77 -11.39 22.78
N ALA A 58 19.94 -10.45 23.22
CA ALA A 58 18.48 -10.57 23.22
C ALA A 58 17.90 -10.79 21.82
N ARG A 59 18.50 -10.19 20.77
CA ARG A 59 18.16 -10.52 19.38
C ARG A 59 18.49 -11.98 19.07
N THR A 60 19.64 -12.50 19.50
CA THR A 60 20.06 -13.89 19.29
C THR A 60 19.10 -14.86 19.97
N ASP A 61 18.74 -14.62 21.23
CA ASP A 61 17.75 -15.42 21.98
C ASP A 61 16.36 -15.41 21.32
N SER A 62 16.01 -14.32 20.64
CA SER A 62 14.71 -14.20 19.95
C SER A 62 14.60 -15.02 18.66
N LEU A 63 15.71 -15.45 18.04
CA LEU A 63 15.73 -16.00 16.68
C LEU A 63 14.84 -17.24 16.51
N ALA A 64 14.89 -18.20 17.44
CA ALA A 64 14.09 -19.42 17.41
C ALA A 64 12.55 -19.17 17.51
N GLY A 65 12.16 -17.96 17.95
CA GLY A 65 10.77 -17.53 18.05
C GLY A 65 10.23 -16.82 16.80
N LEU A 66 11.09 -16.45 15.84
CA LEU A 66 10.69 -15.74 14.62
C LEU A 66 9.98 -16.67 13.64
N ARG A 67 8.98 -16.16 12.91
CA ARG A 67 8.14 -16.99 12.01
C ARG A 67 7.83 -16.35 10.66
N GLU A 68 7.87 -15.02 10.54
CA GLU A 68 7.59 -14.31 9.28
C GLU A 68 8.90 -13.71 8.70
N LEU A 69 8.81 -12.54 8.07
CA LEU A 69 9.94 -11.74 7.62
C LEU A 69 10.90 -11.31 8.75
N GLY A 70 10.61 -11.57 10.03
CA GLY A 70 11.44 -11.15 11.16
C GLY A 70 11.34 -9.66 11.47
N PRO A 71 11.93 -9.24 12.61
CA PRO A 71 11.86 -7.87 13.10
C PRO A 71 12.74 -6.93 12.27
N PRO A 72 12.53 -5.61 12.38
CA PRO A 72 13.47 -4.61 11.85
C PRO A 72 14.93 -4.93 12.17
N ASP A 73 15.81 -4.49 11.29
CA ASP A 73 17.24 -4.71 11.44
C ASP A 73 17.73 -3.99 12.70
N LEU A 74 18.74 -4.56 13.35
CA LEU A 74 19.37 -4.00 14.54
C LEU A 74 20.71 -3.38 14.15
N VAL A 75 20.93 -2.15 14.59
CA VAL A 75 22.22 -1.47 14.49
C VAL A 75 22.69 -1.21 15.91
N HIS A 76 23.81 -1.80 16.29
CA HIS A 76 24.47 -1.56 17.57
C HIS A 76 25.81 -0.85 17.33
N LEU A 77 26.16 0.10 18.18
CA LEU A 77 27.37 0.91 18.13
C LEU A 77 28.01 0.96 19.52
N THR A 78 29.29 0.61 19.61
CA THR A 78 30.08 0.84 20.83
C THR A 78 30.70 2.23 20.76
N LYS A 79 30.22 3.13 21.61
CA LYS A 79 30.76 4.48 21.80
C LYS A 79 31.82 4.47 22.90
N GLN A 80 32.92 5.19 22.72
CA GLN A 80 33.93 5.43 23.75
C GLN A 80 34.06 6.93 24.02
N SER A 81 34.07 7.34 25.29
CA SER A 81 34.29 8.75 25.65
C SER A 81 35.70 9.23 25.24
N ILE A 82 35.78 10.46 24.72
CA ILE A 82 37.03 11.08 24.26
C ILE A 82 37.90 11.55 25.45
N LYS A 83 37.34 11.63 26.66
CA LYS A 83 38.06 11.97 27.89
C LYS A 83 39.04 10.85 28.30
N ALA A 84 40.16 11.22 28.92
CA ALA A 84 41.15 10.25 29.40
C ALA A 84 40.53 9.30 30.45
N GLY A 85 40.69 7.98 30.25
CA GLY A 85 40.00 6.95 31.04
C GLY A 85 38.55 6.70 30.62
N GLY A 86 38.15 7.13 29.42
CA GLY A 86 36.77 7.09 28.93
C GLY A 86 36.12 5.71 28.97
N SER A 87 35.01 5.63 29.70
CA SER A 87 34.08 4.51 29.65
C SER A 87 33.56 4.29 28.22
N GLN A 88 33.17 3.05 27.95
CA GLN A 88 32.39 2.69 26.79
C GLN A 88 30.91 2.65 27.17
N SER A 89 30.03 2.85 26.19
CA SER A 89 28.60 2.57 26.31
C SER A 89 28.10 1.97 24.99
N GLY A 90 27.11 1.08 25.10
CA GLY A 90 26.37 0.56 23.97
C GLY A 90 25.30 1.55 23.55
N VAL A 91 25.13 1.74 22.25
CA VAL A 91 23.99 2.48 21.69
C VAL A 91 23.42 1.68 20.54
N TYR A 92 22.11 1.45 20.55
CA TYR A 92 21.43 0.78 19.45
C TYR A 92 20.22 1.53 18.94
N HIS A 93 19.85 1.20 17.71
CA HIS A 93 18.60 1.61 17.08
C HIS A 93 18.16 0.57 16.04
N HIS A 94 16.92 0.69 15.62
CA HIS A 94 16.35 -0.18 14.59
C HIS A 94 16.35 0.50 13.22
N VAL A 95 16.38 -0.30 12.16
CA VAL A 95 16.33 0.24 10.79
C VAL A 95 15.59 -0.69 9.82
N THR A 96 14.97 -0.11 8.79
CA THR A 96 14.49 -0.83 7.61
C THR A 96 14.86 -0.08 6.33
N GLY A 97 15.04 -0.81 5.22
CA GLY A 97 15.26 -0.23 3.89
C GLY A 97 16.70 0.16 3.54
N VAL A 98 17.70 -0.24 4.35
CA VAL A 98 19.12 -0.16 3.96
C VAL A 98 19.43 -1.26 2.93
N ASP A 99 20.32 -0.98 1.97
CA ASP A 99 20.76 -1.96 0.97
C ASP A 99 21.59 -3.08 1.62
N ALA A 100 20.95 -4.22 1.88
CA ALA A 100 21.56 -5.42 2.45
C ALA A 100 22.10 -6.41 1.37
N SER A 101 22.39 -5.96 0.15
CA SER A 101 22.95 -6.81 -0.92
C SER A 101 24.41 -7.21 -0.73
N SER A 102 25.15 -6.57 0.18
CA SER A 102 26.52 -6.96 0.50
C SER A 102 26.95 -6.46 1.88
N SER A 103 27.97 -7.09 2.45
CA SER A 103 28.63 -6.60 3.67
C SER A 103 29.26 -5.21 3.49
N ALA A 104 29.72 -4.88 2.28
CA ALA A 104 30.26 -3.56 1.97
C ALA A 104 29.17 -2.46 2.03
N SER A 105 27.95 -2.75 1.57
CA SER A 105 26.81 -1.83 1.63
C SER A 105 26.42 -1.51 3.09
N LEU A 106 26.35 -2.53 3.94
CA LEU A 106 26.05 -2.38 5.37
C LEU A 106 27.19 -1.68 6.14
N ALA A 107 28.44 -1.99 5.82
CA ALA A 107 29.60 -1.30 6.38
C ALA A 107 29.65 0.18 5.94
N ALA A 108 29.24 0.51 4.71
CA ALA A 108 29.09 1.90 4.27
C ALA A 108 28.06 2.65 5.11
N TYR A 109 26.91 2.04 5.41
CA TYR A 109 25.90 2.61 6.30
C TYR A 109 26.45 2.87 7.72
N LEU A 110 27.13 1.90 8.35
CA LEU A 110 27.78 2.07 9.67
C LEU A 110 28.79 3.24 9.67
N ASN A 111 29.56 3.40 8.60
CA ASN A 111 30.49 4.52 8.43
C ASN A 111 29.78 5.89 8.34
N THR A 112 28.52 5.96 7.88
CA THR A 112 27.76 7.23 7.90
C THR A 112 27.45 7.70 9.33
N LEU A 113 27.18 6.76 10.24
CA LEU A 113 26.85 7.02 11.65
C LEU A 113 28.08 7.49 12.47
N THR A 114 29.27 7.11 12.03
CA THR A 114 30.54 7.50 12.66
C THR A 114 30.83 9.00 12.55
N ASN A 115 30.31 9.66 11.50
CA ASN A 115 30.57 11.08 11.22
C ASN A 115 29.55 12.03 11.91
N ASN A 116 28.90 11.60 12.99
CA ASN A 116 27.89 12.40 13.67
C ASN A 116 28.51 13.59 14.42
N THR A 117 28.47 14.80 13.85
CA THR A 117 29.07 16.01 14.47
C THR A 117 28.30 16.57 15.66
N ALA A 118 27.13 16.00 16.01
CA ALA A 118 26.36 16.41 17.18
C ALA A 118 27.02 15.93 18.50
N ASP A 119 27.47 14.68 18.55
CA ASP A 119 28.19 14.13 19.70
C ASP A 119 29.70 14.40 19.58
N LYS A 120 30.15 15.48 20.22
CA LYS A 120 31.58 15.83 20.32
C LYS A 120 32.26 15.19 21.54
N THR A 121 31.57 14.32 22.27
CA THR A 121 32.01 13.79 23.56
C THR A 121 32.39 12.30 23.50
N HIS A 122 31.81 11.56 22.57
CA HIS A 122 32.15 10.16 22.30
C HIS A 122 32.57 9.97 20.84
N LYS A 123 33.34 8.92 20.58
CA LYS A 123 33.67 8.40 19.25
C LYS A 123 33.08 7.00 19.10
N VAL A 124 32.59 6.66 17.92
CA VAL A 124 32.24 5.27 17.58
C VAL A 124 33.54 4.48 17.38
N VAL A 125 33.67 3.34 18.04
CA VAL A 125 34.85 2.45 17.96
C VAL A 125 34.51 1.15 17.21
N GLU A 126 33.28 0.68 17.35
CA GLU A 126 32.78 -0.55 16.76
C GLU A 126 31.30 -0.37 16.40
N GLY A 127 30.86 -1.07 15.35
CA GLY A 127 29.45 -1.14 14.97
C GLY A 127 29.09 -2.52 14.42
N ILE A 128 27.92 -3.02 14.82
CA ILE A 128 27.36 -4.29 14.39
C ILE A 128 26.01 -4.02 13.72
N TYR A 129 25.86 -4.48 12.48
CA TYR A 129 24.57 -4.47 11.76
C TYR A 129 24.04 -5.91 11.70
N CYS A 130 22.81 -6.15 12.17
CA CYS A 130 22.15 -7.45 12.13
C CYS A 130 20.89 -7.39 11.24
N CYS A 131 20.84 -8.22 10.18
CA CYS A 131 19.72 -8.35 9.26
C CYS A 131 19.22 -9.80 9.23
N TYR A 132 17.93 -10.02 9.51
CA TYR A 132 17.37 -11.38 9.49
C TYR A 132 17.13 -11.85 8.05
N ASN A 133 17.44 -13.11 7.77
CA ASN A 133 17.08 -13.82 6.54
C ASN A 133 15.99 -14.85 6.88
N ALA A 134 14.79 -14.61 6.37
CA ALA A 134 13.61 -15.45 6.63
C ALA A 134 13.49 -16.67 5.70
N PHE A 135 14.28 -16.78 4.63
CA PHE A 135 14.35 -18.01 3.82
C PHE A 135 15.19 -19.08 4.50
N SER A 136 16.37 -18.70 5.00
CA SER A 136 17.32 -19.62 5.63
C SER A 136 17.22 -19.66 7.17
N HIS A 137 16.39 -18.82 7.79
CA HIS A 137 16.29 -18.61 9.24
C HIS A 137 17.65 -18.29 9.91
N LEU A 138 18.40 -17.36 9.32
CA LEU A 138 19.73 -16.92 9.78
C LEU A 138 19.75 -15.41 10.01
N ASP A 139 20.45 -14.95 11.05
CA ASP A 139 20.71 -13.53 11.28
C ASP A 139 22.08 -13.15 10.71
N MET A 140 22.09 -12.44 9.58
CA MET A 140 23.32 -11.96 8.92
C MET A 140 23.89 -10.80 9.74
N ARG A 141 25.18 -10.86 10.08
CA ARG A 141 25.87 -9.84 10.88
C ARG A 141 27.08 -9.27 10.14
N VAL A 142 27.23 -7.96 10.20
CA VAL A 142 28.42 -7.23 9.73
C VAL A 142 28.99 -6.44 10.89
N GLU A 143 30.21 -6.77 11.27
CA GLU A 143 30.96 -6.18 12.38
C GLU A 143 32.06 -5.29 11.80
N VAL A 144 32.09 -4.02 12.19
CA VAL A 144 33.03 -3.00 11.68
C VAL A 144 33.77 -2.38 12.85
N LYS A 145 35.10 -2.53 12.87
CA LYS A 145 35.99 -1.91 13.86
C LYS A 145 36.63 -0.67 13.25
N ILE A 146 36.65 0.44 13.99
CA ILE A 146 36.96 1.77 13.44
C ILE A 146 38.14 2.43 14.18
N PRO A 147 39.24 2.78 13.47
CA PRO A 147 39.59 2.37 12.10
C PRO A 147 40.10 0.91 12.08
N GLY A 148 39.66 0.10 11.12
CA GLY A 148 39.99 -1.34 11.16
C GLY A 148 39.25 -2.20 10.14
N SER A 149 39.00 -3.44 10.53
CA SER A 149 38.45 -4.51 9.70
C SER A 149 36.92 -4.48 9.61
N VAL A 150 36.42 -5.02 8.50
CA VAL A 150 35.02 -5.45 8.33
C VAL A 150 35.00 -6.97 8.35
N GLU A 151 34.22 -7.56 9.25
CA GLU A 151 33.94 -9.00 9.29
C GLU A 151 32.45 -9.23 8.98
N SER A 152 32.14 -10.30 8.26
CA SER A 152 30.76 -10.68 7.97
C SER A 152 30.53 -12.17 8.16
N TYR A 153 29.54 -12.50 8.98
CA TYR A 153 29.15 -13.86 9.35
C TYR A 153 27.62 -13.93 9.45
N CYS A 154 27.08 -15.12 9.64
CA CYS A 154 25.68 -15.29 9.99
C CYS A 154 25.55 -16.14 11.26
N VAL A 155 24.45 -15.93 11.99
CA VAL A 155 24.15 -16.60 13.26
C VAL A 155 22.87 -17.39 13.08
N ASP A 156 22.87 -18.67 13.48
CA ASP A 156 21.67 -19.50 13.45
C ASP A 156 20.85 -19.42 14.76
N GLU A 157 19.72 -20.11 14.81
CA GLU A 157 18.82 -20.16 15.97
C GLU A 157 19.46 -20.69 17.26
N ARG A 158 20.66 -21.27 17.21
CA ARG A 158 21.43 -21.77 18.37
C ARG A 158 22.50 -20.78 18.84
N GLY A 159 22.71 -19.70 18.10
CA GLY A 159 23.81 -18.77 18.31
C GLY A 159 25.12 -19.16 17.59
N ASP A 160 25.13 -20.25 16.81
CA ASP A 160 26.36 -20.72 16.16
C ASP A 160 26.72 -19.82 14.96
N ARG A 161 27.99 -19.38 14.90
CA ARG A 161 28.51 -18.56 13.78
C ARG A 161 28.77 -19.43 12.54
N ARG A 162 28.30 -18.97 11.38
CA ARG A 162 28.46 -19.58 10.06
C ARG A 162 28.95 -18.56 9.03
N VAL A 163 29.42 -19.05 7.87
CA VAL A 163 29.96 -18.20 6.79
C VAL A 163 28.83 -17.57 5.98
N ALA A 164 28.87 -16.25 5.81
CA ALA A 164 27.95 -15.50 4.96
C ALA A 164 28.30 -15.68 3.47
N THR A 165 27.51 -16.49 2.74
CA THR A 165 27.67 -16.72 1.29
C THR A 165 26.88 -15.73 0.44
N ASP A 166 27.24 -15.58 -0.84
CA ASP A 166 26.55 -14.70 -1.79
C ASP A 166 25.06 -15.06 -1.97
N SER A 167 24.70 -16.35 -1.87
CA SER A 167 23.31 -16.81 -1.89
C SER A 167 22.51 -16.29 -0.71
N LEU A 168 23.10 -16.30 0.50
CA LEU A 168 22.47 -15.75 1.70
C LEU A 168 22.33 -14.23 1.61
N TRP A 169 23.28 -13.52 0.99
CA TRP A 169 23.17 -12.09 0.73
C TRP A 169 22.02 -11.75 -0.24
N LEU A 170 21.80 -12.57 -1.28
CA LEU A 170 20.67 -12.41 -2.20
C LEU A 170 19.31 -12.56 -1.48
N GLU A 171 19.18 -13.60 -0.65
CA GLU A 171 18.00 -13.84 0.19
C GLU A 171 17.77 -12.68 1.18
N THR A 172 18.82 -12.26 1.87
CA THR A 172 18.78 -11.19 2.88
C THR A 172 18.41 -9.84 2.26
N PHE A 173 18.93 -9.53 1.07
CA PHE A 173 18.53 -8.35 0.32
C PHE A 173 17.03 -8.35 0.02
N LEU A 174 16.49 -9.46 -0.50
CA LEU A 174 15.06 -9.57 -0.79
C LEU A 174 14.21 -9.46 0.50
N CYS A 175 14.61 -10.15 1.58
CA CYS A 175 13.97 -10.03 2.88
C CYS A 175 13.99 -8.57 3.41
N GLY A 176 15.11 -7.86 3.29
CA GLY A 176 15.25 -6.47 3.74
C GLY A 176 14.34 -5.50 2.97
N VAL A 177 14.20 -5.67 1.65
CA VAL A 177 13.27 -4.89 0.82
C VAL A 177 11.82 -5.19 1.21
N LEU A 178 11.44 -6.47 1.32
CA LEU A 178 10.08 -6.87 1.72
C LEU A 178 9.73 -6.36 3.13
N ARG A 179 10.68 -6.48 4.07
CA ARG A 179 10.54 -5.98 5.45
C ARG A 179 10.33 -4.46 5.47
N ALA A 180 11.02 -3.70 4.62
CA ALA A 180 10.77 -2.26 4.50
C ALA A 180 9.33 -1.95 4.04
N TYR A 181 8.77 -2.71 3.08
CA TYR A 181 7.37 -2.56 2.66
C TYR A 181 6.33 -3.04 3.69
N TYR A 182 6.70 -4.05 4.50
CA TYR A 182 5.84 -4.64 5.54
C TYR A 182 5.78 -3.80 6.82
N TYR A 183 6.89 -3.19 7.24
CA TYR A 183 6.99 -2.29 8.41
C TYR A 183 6.89 -0.79 8.07
N ALA A 184 6.62 -0.44 6.80
CA ALA A 184 6.27 0.93 6.44
C ALA A 184 4.94 1.35 7.08
N ASP A 185 4.89 2.61 7.53
CA ASP A 185 3.69 3.21 8.06
C ASP A 185 2.74 3.65 6.94
N ASP A 186 1.44 3.51 7.16
CA ASP A 186 0.39 3.82 6.18
C ASP A 186 -0.04 5.30 6.23
N GLY A 187 0.61 6.13 7.05
CA GLY A 187 0.22 7.52 7.33
C GLY A 187 -0.63 7.69 8.59
N SER A 188 -1.04 6.61 9.27
CA SER A 188 -1.74 6.70 10.56
C SER A 188 -0.80 6.96 11.75
N GLY A 189 0.49 6.66 11.59
CA GLY A 189 1.47 6.66 12.66
C GLY A 189 1.37 5.49 13.64
N GLU A 190 0.46 4.53 13.45
CA GLU A 190 0.32 3.37 14.34
C GLU A 190 1.54 2.44 14.25
N THR A 191 2.10 2.23 13.05
CA THR A 191 3.28 1.37 12.87
C THR A 191 4.55 2.06 13.40
N ILE A 192 4.60 3.39 13.34
CA ILE A 192 5.66 4.19 13.97
C ILE A 192 5.62 4.09 15.50
N LYS A 193 4.43 4.11 16.11
CA LYS A 193 4.25 4.01 17.57
C LYS A 193 4.56 2.62 18.15
N LYS A 194 4.46 1.54 17.37
CA LYS A 194 4.69 0.15 17.86
C LYS A 194 6.14 -0.12 18.29
N ILE A 195 7.14 0.41 17.58
CA ILE A 195 8.56 0.11 17.82
C ILE A 195 9.33 1.43 17.90
N ILE A 196 9.92 1.68 19.07
CA ILE A 196 10.69 2.89 19.37
C ILE A 196 12.03 2.86 18.61
N GLY A 197 12.48 4.02 18.13
CA GLY A 197 13.83 4.17 17.56
C GLY A 197 14.06 3.45 16.23
N VAL A 198 13.02 3.24 15.42
CA VAL A 198 13.17 2.67 14.06
C VAL A 198 13.35 3.79 13.02
N ARG A 199 14.45 3.73 12.27
CA ARG A 199 14.67 4.51 11.04
C ARG A 199 14.10 3.75 9.84
N ARG A 200 13.27 4.38 8.99
CA ARG A 200 12.64 3.72 7.83
C ARG A 200 13.03 4.42 6.54
N PHE A 201 13.84 3.76 5.73
CA PHE A 201 14.27 4.24 4.41
C PHE A 201 13.42 3.66 3.29
N ASN A 202 13.38 4.35 2.14
CA ASN A 202 12.88 3.74 0.91
C ASN A 202 13.94 2.77 0.37
N PRO A 203 13.65 1.46 0.26
CA PRO A 203 14.60 0.46 -0.24
C PRO A 203 14.87 0.56 -1.75
N ILE A 204 13.99 1.19 -2.53
CA ILE A 204 14.07 1.25 -4.00
C ILE A 204 14.01 2.71 -4.44
N GLN A 205 15.19 3.31 -4.59
CA GLN A 205 15.38 4.74 -4.89
C GLN A 205 15.73 5.01 -6.36
N SER A 206 16.23 4.00 -7.08
CA SER A 206 16.60 4.08 -8.49
C SER A 206 16.10 2.87 -9.30
N THR A 207 16.14 2.98 -10.63
CA THR A 207 15.86 1.82 -11.50
C THR A 207 16.88 0.71 -11.34
N ASP A 208 18.11 1.01 -10.91
CA ASP A 208 19.15 -0.01 -10.74
C ASP A 208 18.88 -0.83 -9.46
N THR A 209 18.31 -0.20 -8.43
CA THR A 209 17.72 -0.93 -7.28
C THR A 209 16.45 -1.69 -7.66
N GLU A 210 15.59 -1.16 -8.54
CA GLU A 210 14.43 -1.90 -9.09
C GLU A 210 14.88 -3.16 -9.83
N HIS A 211 15.85 -3.06 -10.76
CA HIS A 211 16.35 -4.20 -11.50
C HIS A 211 16.97 -5.27 -10.60
N ARG A 212 17.76 -4.89 -9.59
CA ARG A 212 18.28 -5.84 -8.59
C ARG A 212 17.16 -6.51 -7.77
N PHE A 213 16.15 -5.75 -7.35
CA PHE A 213 15.00 -6.27 -6.61
C PHE A 213 14.19 -7.28 -7.44
N LEU A 214 13.87 -6.94 -8.70
CA LEU A 214 13.10 -7.83 -9.58
C LEU A 214 13.87 -9.09 -9.97
N ASP A 215 15.19 -9.00 -10.19
CA ASP A 215 16.06 -10.17 -10.44
C ASP A 215 16.16 -11.10 -9.21
N ALA A 216 16.29 -10.53 -8.00
CA ALA A 216 16.25 -11.31 -6.76
C ALA A 216 14.88 -11.98 -6.56
N ALA A 217 13.79 -11.25 -6.83
CA ALA A 217 12.43 -11.77 -6.77
C ALA A 217 12.18 -12.89 -7.80
N GLU A 218 12.66 -12.75 -9.04
CA GLU A 218 12.57 -13.78 -10.09
C GLU A 218 13.25 -15.09 -9.66
N LYS A 219 14.45 -14.99 -9.07
CA LYS A 219 15.24 -16.15 -8.61
C LYS A 219 14.64 -16.87 -7.41
N LEU A 220 14.09 -16.12 -6.45
CA LEU A 220 13.57 -16.65 -5.18
C LEU A 220 12.06 -16.88 -5.16
N PHE A 221 11.34 -16.54 -6.25
CA PHE A 221 9.88 -16.53 -6.33
C PHE A 221 9.21 -17.79 -5.75
N PHE A 222 9.64 -18.96 -6.22
CA PHE A 222 9.04 -20.25 -5.85
C PHE A 222 9.34 -20.69 -4.41
N ASN A 223 10.34 -20.08 -3.76
CA ASN A 223 10.61 -20.26 -2.34
C ASN A 223 9.78 -19.29 -1.46
N GLY A 224 9.09 -18.30 -2.04
CA GLY A 224 8.37 -17.24 -1.33
C GLY A 224 7.34 -17.73 -0.30
N ARG A 225 6.84 -18.96 -0.44
CA ARG A 225 5.95 -19.61 0.56
C ARG A 225 6.59 -19.73 1.95
N GLN A 226 7.92 -19.79 2.03
CA GLN A 226 8.69 -19.88 3.28
C GLN A 226 8.59 -18.60 4.13
N LEU A 227 8.28 -17.45 3.51
CA LEU A 227 8.22 -16.16 4.19
C LEU A 227 6.91 -15.93 4.98
N GLY A 228 5.96 -16.87 4.92
CA GLY A 228 4.61 -16.67 5.46
C GLY A 228 3.67 -15.94 4.49
N SER A 229 2.51 -15.52 5.01
CA SER A 229 1.42 -14.91 4.24
C SER A 229 0.76 -13.76 5.01
N GLU A 230 -0.12 -13.00 4.34
CA GLU A 230 -0.91 -11.96 5.01
C GLU A 230 -1.94 -12.58 5.98
N PRO A 231 -2.40 -11.86 7.03
CA PRO A 231 -3.26 -12.42 8.09
C PRO A 231 -4.67 -12.86 7.69
N GLU A 232 -5.04 -12.71 6.41
CA GLU A 232 -6.29 -13.21 5.83
C GLU A 232 -6.12 -14.57 5.12
N VAL A 233 -4.88 -15.04 4.95
CA VAL A 233 -4.51 -16.28 4.25
C VAL A 233 -4.04 -17.31 5.27
N GLN A 234 -4.62 -18.52 5.24
CA GLN A 234 -4.30 -19.57 6.21
C GLN A 234 -2.98 -20.28 5.89
N VAL A 235 -2.76 -20.59 4.61
CA VAL A 235 -1.63 -21.40 4.13
C VAL A 235 -0.95 -20.65 2.98
N PRO A 236 0.35 -20.31 3.10
CA PRO A 236 1.08 -19.66 2.01
C PRO A 236 1.13 -20.51 0.74
N SER A 237 0.66 -19.95 -0.39
CA SER A 237 0.70 -20.59 -1.71
C SER A 237 1.72 -19.92 -2.63
N THR A 238 1.95 -20.41 -3.86
CA THR A 238 2.82 -19.71 -4.83
C THR A 238 2.35 -18.27 -5.05
N VAL A 239 1.02 -18.08 -5.10
CA VAL A 239 0.40 -16.78 -5.41
C VAL A 239 0.09 -15.93 -4.18
N SER A 240 -0.06 -16.53 -3.00
CA SER A 240 -0.45 -15.84 -1.76
C SER A 240 0.61 -16.03 -0.68
N ASN A 241 1.61 -15.14 -0.64
CA ASN A 241 2.67 -15.10 0.35
C ASN A 241 3.23 -13.66 0.50
N LEU A 242 4.12 -13.41 1.47
CA LEU A 242 4.65 -12.05 1.70
C LEU A 242 5.54 -11.51 0.56
N LEU A 243 6.15 -12.36 -0.28
CA LEU A 243 6.85 -11.92 -1.48
C LEU A 243 5.87 -11.45 -2.56
N THR A 244 4.80 -12.19 -2.84
CA THR A 244 3.80 -11.77 -3.85
C THR A 244 3.03 -10.53 -3.38
N ALA A 245 2.65 -10.46 -2.10
CA ALA A 245 2.05 -9.25 -1.51
C ALA A 245 3.00 -8.04 -1.59
N GLY A 246 4.29 -8.22 -1.27
CA GLY A 246 5.31 -7.17 -1.39
C GLY A 246 5.53 -6.70 -2.83
N LEU A 247 5.57 -7.61 -3.80
CA LEU A 247 5.63 -7.28 -5.23
C LEU A 247 4.40 -6.50 -5.69
N LEU A 248 3.19 -6.97 -5.38
CA LEU A 248 1.95 -6.24 -5.72
C LEU A 248 1.91 -4.85 -5.07
N LYS A 249 2.33 -4.72 -3.80
CA LYS A 249 2.43 -3.43 -3.11
C LYS A 249 3.46 -2.51 -3.75
N TYR A 250 4.63 -3.02 -4.15
CA TYR A 250 5.64 -2.27 -4.91
C TYR A 250 5.07 -1.72 -6.23
N VAL A 251 4.42 -2.58 -7.01
CA VAL A 251 3.86 -2.24 -8.32
C VAL A 251 2.73 -1.23 -8.20
N ASN A 252 1.75 -1.48 -7.32
CA ASN A 252 0.65 -0.56 -7.05
C ASN A 252 1.14 0.78 -6.48
N THR A 253 2.26 0.82 -5.75
CA THR A 253 2.84 2.09 -5.23
C THR A 253 3.58 2.86 -6.33
N THR A 254 4.43 2.20 -7.11
CA THR A 254 5.31 2.86 -8.09
C THR A 254 4.69 3.09 -9.47
N GLY A 255 3.65 2.33 -9.84
CA GLY A 255 3.03 2.38 -11.17
C GLY A 255 3.84 1.65 -12.24
N ARG A 256 4.84 0.84 -11.85
CA ARG A 256 5.76 0.12 -12.76
C ARG A 256 5.14 -1.19 -13.30
N TYR A 257 3.91 -1.09 -13.81
CA TYR A 257 3.13 -2.24 -14.31
C TYR A 257 3.87 -3.01 -15.41
N THR A 258 4.54 -2.33 -16.36
CA THR A 258 5.31 -2.97 -17.44
C THR A 258 6.44 -3.86 -16.90
N SER A 259 7.19 -3.42 -15.89
CA SER A 259 8.25 -4.23 -15.26
C SER A 259 7.69 -5.51 -14.65
N ALA A 260 6.52 -5.41 -14.02
CA ALA A 260 5.86 -6.52 -13.35
C ALA A 260 5.16 -7.49 -14.30
N ILE A 261 4.56 -6.99 -15.39
CA ILE A 261 4.01 -7.81 -16.48
C ILE A 261 5.12 -8.71 -17.05
N ASN A 262 6.28 -8.11 -17.36
CA ASN A 262 7.43 -8.86 -17.87
C ASN A 262 7.96 -9.90 -16.87
N LEU A 263 7.96 -9.59 -15.56
CA LEU A 263 8.33 -10.56 -14.52
C LEU A 263 7.33 -11.72 -14.42
N PHE A 264 6.04 -11.43 -14.35
CA PHE A 264 5.02 -12.46 -14.16
C PHE A 264 4.76 -13.31 -15.40
N GLU A 265 4.91 -12.78 -16.63
CA GLU A 265 4.87 -13.60 -17.85
C GLU A 265 6.00 -14.65 -17.87
N LYS A 266 7.23 -14.27 -17.52
CA LYS A 266 8.33 -15.25 -17.38
C LYS A 266 8.04 -16.32 -16.33
N LEU A 267 7.53 -15.92 -15.16
CA LEU A 267 7.26 -16.84 -14.05
C LEU A 267 6.10 -17.78 -14.37
N ARG A 268 5.12 -17.31 -15.17
CA ARG A 268 3.98 -18.09 -15.67
C ARG A 268 4.38 -19.25 -16.58
N GLU A 269 5.50 -19.16 -17.30
CA GLU A 269 6.03 -20.30 -18.09
C GLU A 269 6.36 -21.52 -17.23
N ARG A 270 6.59 -21.33 -15.91
CA ARG A 270 6.95 -22.39 -14.96
C ARG A 270 5.79 -22.84 -14.08
N ASP A 271 4.82 -21.98 -13.79
CA ASP A 271 3.65 -22.30 -12.96
C ASP A 271 2.43 -21.48 -13.43
N SER A 272 1.38 -22.19 -13.86
CA SER A 272 0.18 -21.57 -14.44
C SER A 272 -0.63 -20.76 -13.41
N GLU A 273 -0.53 -21.04 -12.10
CA GLU A 273 -1.20 -20.27 -11.04
C GLU A 273 -0.77 -18.79 -11.05
N VAL A 274 0.46 -18.49 -11.50
CA VAL A 274 1.00 -17.13 -11.60
C VAL A 274 0.18 -16.25 -12.55
N SER A 275 -0.59 -16.85 -13.46
CA SER A 275 -1.53 -16.14 -14.34
C SER A 275 -2.53 -15.29 -13.55
N ALA A 276 -2.93 -15.69 -12.34
CA ALA A 276 -3.80 -14.89 -11.48
C ALA A 276 -3.12 -13.61 -10.96
N LEU A 277 -1.81 -13.64 -10.69
CA LEU A 277 -1.04 -12.45 -10.32
C LEU A 277 -0.82 -11.51 -11.50
N LEU A 278 -0.47 -12.08 -12.67
CA LEU A 278 -0.35 -11.32 -13.91
C LEU A 278 -1.68 -10.63 -14.27
N ALA A 279 -2.82 -11.33 -14.12
CA ALA A 279 -4.14 -10.74 -14.33
C ALA A 279 -4.42 -9.56 -13.38
N LYS A 280 -4.05 -9.66 -12.09
CA LYS A 280 -4.17 -8.54 -11.13
C LYS A 280 -3.35 -7.33 -11.60
N VAL A 281 -2.09 -7.53 -11.99
CA VAL A 281 -1.22 -6.44 -12.48
C VAL A 281 -1.73 -5.83 -13.79
N LEU A 282 -2.24 -6.64 -14.71
CA LEU A 282 -2.85 -6.16 -15.96
C LEU A 282 -4.12 -5.33 -15.70
N LEU A 283 -4.93 -5.71 -14.71
CA LEU A 283 -6.10 -4.93 -14.29
C LEU A 283 -5.70 -3.60 -13.64
N ASP A 284 -4.72 -3.63 -12.72
CA ASP A 284 -4.23 -2.42 -12.04
C ASP A 284 -3.49 -1.46 -13.01
N GLY A 285 -2.99 -1.98 -14.14
CA GLY A 285 -2.36 -1.22 -15.24
C GLY A 285 -3.30 -0.86 -16.40
N ASP A 286 -4.62 -0.86 -16.19
CA ASP A 286 -5.67 -0.52 -17.17
C ASP A 286 -5.74 -1.41 -18.45
N GLU A 287 -5.05 -2.55 -18.50
CA GLU A 287 -5.05 -3.49 -19.63
C GLU A 287 -6.16 -4.57 -19.53
N GLU A 288 -7.37 -4.15 -19.16
CA GLU A 288 -8.51 -5.03 -18.82
C GLU A 288 -8.79 -6.14 -19.85
N VAL A 289 -8.73 -5.80 -21.14
CA VAL A 289 -9.03 -6.75 -22.23
C VAL A 289 -8.00 -7.89 -22.29
N LYS A 290 -6.73 -7.63 -21.96
CA LYS A 290 -5.70 -8.68 -21.87
C LYS A 290 -5.91 -9.51 -20.61
N ALA A 291 -6.17 -8.88 -19.47
CA ALA A 291 -6.43 -9.57 -18.20
C ALA A 291 -7.62 -10.54 -18.31
N VAL A 292 -8.73 -10.13 -18.94
CA VAL A 292 -9.91 -10.98 -19.12
C VAL A 292 -9.64 -12.17 -20.07
N ARG A 293 -8.83 -11.98 -21.12
CA ARG A 293 -8.40 -13.09 -22.00
C ARG A 293 -7.50 -14.06 -21.23
N LEU A 294 -6.49 -13.57 -20.53
CA LEU A 294 -5.60 -14.37 -19.70
C LEU A 294 -6.37 -15.20 -18.66
N LEU A 295 -7.32 -14.59 -17.94
CA LEU A 295 -8.18 -15.29 -16.99
C LEU A 295 -9.06 -16.34 -17.69
N HIS A 296 -9.57 -16.06 -18.88
CA HIS A 296 -10.34 -17.04 -19.66
C HIS A 296 -9.49 -18.25 -20.04
N ASP A 297 -8.30 -18.02 -20.60
CA ASP A 297 -7.38 -19.07 -21.05
C ASP A 297 -6.91 -19.92 -19.84
N THR A 298 -6.54 -19.27 -18.73
CA THR A 298 -6.17 -19.94 -17.47
C THR A 298 -7.31 -20.83 -16.94
N LEU A 299 -8.57 -20.37 -17.00
CA LEU A 299 -9.74 -21.12 -16.53
C LEU A 299 -10.24 -22.18 -17.53
N GLN A 300 -9.73 -22.20 -18.77
CA GLN A 300 -9.86 -23.35 -19.66
C GLN A 300 -8.86 -24.47 -19.28
N GLU A 301 -7.62 -24.10 -18.94
CA GLU A 301 -6.57 -25.04 -18.51
C GLU A 301 -6.85 -25.62 -17.12
N ASN A 302 -7.09 -24.77 -16.12
CA ASN A 302 -7.48 -25.15 -14.77
C ASN A 302 -8.83 -24.55 -14.39
N SER A 303 -9.88 -25.36 -14.51
CA SER A 303 -11.25 -24.94 -14.22
C SER A 303 -11.54 -24.65 -12.72
N MET A 304 -10.63 -24.95 -11.80
CA MET A 304 -10.83 -24.77 -10.36
C MET A 304 -9.70 -23.96 -9.70
N ASP A 305 -9.00 -23.09 -10.44
CA ASP A 305 -8.11 -22.09 -9.85
C ASP A 305 -8.93 -21.02 -9.09
N HIS A 306 -8.92 -21.10 -7.76
CA HIS A 306 -9.64 -20.16 -6.89
C HIS A 306 -9.10 -18.72 -6.94
N SER A 307 -7.81 -18.53 -7.25
CA SER A 307 -7.14 -17.22 -7.31
C SER A 307 -7.52 -16.48 -8.59
N ALA A 308 -7.56 -17.19 -9.72
CA ALA A 308 -8.11 -16.68 -10.97
C ALA A 308 -9.62 -16.37 -10.85
N LEU A 309 -10.40 -17.27 -10.23
CA LEU A 309 -11.84 -17.06 -9.99
C LEU A 309 -12.13 -15.88 -9.05
N ASP A 310 -11.40 -15.70 -7.95
CA ASP A 310 -11.56 -14.50 -7.09
C ASP A 310 -11.23 -13.21 -7.84
N THR A 311 -10.13 -13.21 -8.61
CA THR A 311 -9.72 -12.05 -9.42
C THR A 311 -10.80 -11.68 -10.44
N GLN A 312 -11.42 -12.68 -11.08
CA GLN A 312 -12.52 -12.50 -12.02
C GLN A 312 -13.80 -11.99 -11.32
N ALA A 313 -14.15 -12.55 -10.16
CA ALA A 313 -15.30 -12.09 -9.36
C ALA A 313 -15.12 -10.64 -8.87
N LYS A 314 -13.93 -10.28 -8.38
CA LYS A 314 -13.55 -8.91 -7.98
C LYS A 314 -13.72 -7.93 -9.13
N PHE A 315 -13.23 -8.28 -10.32
CA PHE A 315 -13.35 -7.45 -11.51
C PHE A 315 -14.81 -7.22 -11.92
N LEU A 316 -15.61 -8.29 -11.97
CA LEU A 316 -17.03 -8.21 -12.33
C LEU A 316 -17.85 -7.41 -11.32
N LEU A 317 -17.55 -7.54 -10.03
CA LEU A 317 -18.15 -6.73 -8.97
C LEU A 317 -17.82 -5.24 -9.15
N GLY A 318 -16.55 -4.91 -9.44
CA GLY A 318 -16.12 -3.54 -9.76
C GLY A 318 -16.78 -2.95 -11.02
N LYS A 319 -17.19 -3.78 -11.98
CA LYS A 319 -18.00 -3.39 -13.15
C LYS A 319 -19.51 -3.41 -12.90
N GLY A 320 -19.97 -3.66 -11.68
CA GLY A 320 -21.39 -3.73 -11.32
C GLY A 320 -22.14 -4.94 -11.89
N ARG A 321 -21.45 -5.95 -12.41
CA ARG A 321 -22.05 -7.16 -13.01
C ARG A 321 -22.22 -8.26 -11.97
N THR A 322 -23.02 -7.98 -10.95
CA THR A 322 -23.24 -8.86 -9.78
C THR A 322 -23.80 -10.24 -10.15
N ASP A 323 -24.63 -10.35 -11.20
CA ASP A 323 -25.16 -11.64 -11.67
C ASP A 323 -24.07 -12.63 -12.09
N TRP A 324 -23.05 -12.14 -12.83
CA TRP A 324 -21.93 -12.96 -13.28
C TRP A 324 -20.91 -13.17 -12.16
N ALA A 325 -20.69 -12.15 -11.32
CA ALA A 325 -19.83 -12.26 -10.15
C ALA A 325 -20.31 -13.35 -9.17
N LEU A 326 -21.62 -13.54 -9.01
CA LEU A 326 -22.20 -14.51 -8.08
C LEU A 326 -21.82 -15.96 -8.42
N GLU A 327 -22.03 -16.39 -9.66
CA GLU A 327 -21.74 -17.77 -10.07
C GLU A 327 -20.23 -18.07 -10.04
N ILE A 328 -19.39 -17.07 -10.34
CA ILE A 328 -17.93 -17.19 -10.26
C ILE A 328 -17.46 -17.22 -8.79
N ALA A 329 -18.04 -16.41 -7.90
CA ALA A 329 -17.73 -16.43 -6.48
C ALA A 329 -18.13 -17.76 -5.81
N LYS A 330 -19.32 -18.30 -6.13
CA LYS A 330 -19.74 -19.65 -5.71
C LYS A 330 -18.75 -20.73 -6.16
N ARG A 331 -18.29 -20.68 -7.41
CA ARG A 331 -17.27 -21.60 -7.95
C ARG A 331 -15.92 -21.43 -7.23
N SER A 332 -15.52 -20.20 -6.90
CA SER A 332 -14.31 -19.92 -6.12
C SER A 332 -14.37 -20.53 -4.71
N VAL A 333 -15.49 -20.36 -4.00
CA VAL A 333 -15.74 -21.02 -2.70
C VAL A 333 -15.76 -22.55 -2.81
N THR A 334 -16.28 -23.09 -3.91
CA THR A 334 -16.27 -24.54 -4.17
C THR A 334 -14.86 -25.07 -4.42
N ALA A 335 -13.99 -24.27 -5.06
CA ALA A 335 -12.59 -24.60 -5.31
C ALA A 335 -11.72 -24.53 -4.05
N ALA A 336 -11.87 -23.49 -3.23
CA ALA A 336 -11.12 -23.31 -1.99
C ALA A 336 -12.06 -22.92 -0.83
N PRO A 337 -12.75 -23.89 -0.22
CA PRO A 337 -13.68 -23.65 0.89
C PRO A 337 -12.99 -23.38 2.23
N SER A 338 -11.67 -23.65 2.34
CA SER A 338 -10.85 -23.30 3.51
C SER A 338 -10.34 -21.87 3.49
N GLU A 339 -10.36 -21.18 2.35
CA GLU A 339 -9.79 -19.84 2.22
C GLU A 339 -10.81 -18.76 2.59
N PHE A 340 -10.46 -17.88 3.53
CA PHE A 340 -11.35 -16.79 3.96
C PHE A 340 -11.71 -15.83 2.81
N SER A 341 -10.76 -15.56 1.92
CA SER A 341 -10.93 -14.62 0.81
C SER A 341 -12.07 -14.99 -0.15
N THR A 342 -12.29 -16.28 -0.42
CA THR A 342 -13.35 -16.76 -1.34
C THR A 342 -14.74 -16.54 -0.75
N TRP A 343 -14.92 -16.85 0.55
CA TRP A 343 -16.16 -16.59 1.28
C TRP A 343 -16.43 -15.10 1.46
N ALA A 344 -15.39 -14.31 1.78
CA ALA A 344 -15.51 -12.86 1.90
C ALA A 344 -15.95 -12.22 0.57
N ARG A 345 -15.40 -12.67 -0.57
CA ARG A 345 -15.85 -12.23 -1.91
C ARG A 345 -17.31 -12.59 -2.16
N LEU A 346 -17.74 -13.81 -1.82
CA LEU A 346 -19.13 -14.24 -1.99
C LEU A 346 -20.08 -13.39 -1.13
N ALA A 347 -19.69 -13.05 0.10
CA ALA A 347 -20.45 -12.15 0.96
C ALA A 347 -20.53 -10.72 0.37
N GLU A 348 -19.44 -10.15 -0.14
CA GLU A 348 -19.43 -8.87 -0.85
C GLU A 348 -20.41 -8.86 -2.05
N VAL A 349 -20.47 -9.96 -2.81
CA VAL A 349 -21.42 -10.08 -3.93
C VAL A 349 -22.88 -10.14 -3.44
N TYR A 350 -23.19 -10.90 -2.38
CA TYR A 350 -24.55 -10.92 -1.81
C TYR A 350 -24.97 -9.56 -1.22
N ILE A 351 -24.04 -8.84 -0.58
CA ILE A 351 -24.25 -7.45 -0.10
C ILE A 351 -24.58 -6.51 -1.27
N ALA A 352 -23.81 -6.58 -2.36
CA ALA A 352 -24.07 -5.78 -3.56
C ALA A 352 -25.40 -6.12 -4.25
N ARG A 353 -25.90 -7.35 -4.09
CA ARG A 353 -27.22 -7.81 -4.56
C ARG A 353 -28.37 -7.50 -3.60
N GLN A 354 -28.09 -6.98 -2.40
CA GLN A 354 -29.06 -6.77 -1.31
C GLN A 354 -29.72 -8.08 -0.80
N GLU A 355 -29.03 -9.21 -0.96
CA GLU A 355 -29.48 -10.53 -0.52
C GLU A 355 -28.97 -10.80 0.92
N TRP A 356 -29.48 -10.01 1.87
CA TRP A 356 -28.93 -9.91 3.25
C TRP A 356 -28.91 -11.23 4.02
N ASP A 357 -29.93 -12.06 3.87
CA ASP A 357 -30.01 -13.37 4.54
C ASP A 357 -28.87 -14.30 4.08
N LEU A 358 -28.59 -14.31 2.78
CA LEU A 358 -27.50 -15.08 2.17
C LEU A 358 -26.14 -14.48 2.50
N ALA A 359 -26.02 -13.16 2.59
CA ALA A 359 -24.80 -12.49 3.05
C ALA A 359 -24.44 -12.89 4.49
N LEU A 360 -25.41 -12.90 5.42
CA LEU A 360 -25.19 -13.34 6.80
C LEU A 360 -24.87 -14.84 6.89
N LEU A 361 -25.58 -15.69 6.14
CA LEU A 361 -25.28 -17.13 6.07
C LEU A 361 -23.86 -17.41 5.55
N THR A 362 -23.43 -16.66 4.54
CA THR A 362 -22.08 -16.75 3.96
C THR A 362 -21.04 -16.28 4.97
N LEU A 363 -21.28 -15.14 5.64
CA LEU A 363 -20.40 -14.60 6.67
C LEU A 363 -20.23 -15.56 7.86
N ASN A 364 -21.31 -16.19 8.33
CA ASN A 364 -21.27 -17.23 9.37
C ASN A 364 -20.56 -18.51 8.93
N SER A 365 -20.36 -18.71 7.62
CA SER A 365 -19.65 -19.86 7.06
C SER A 365 -18.18 -19.53 6.72
N CYS A 366 -17.74 -18.27 6.90
CA CYS A 366 -16.35 -17.88 6.68
C CYS A 366 -15.40 -18.61 7.66
N PRO A 367 -14.30 -19.21 7.19
CA PRO A 367 -13.25 -19.71 8.07
C PRO A 367 -12.51 -18.52 8.70
N MET A 368 -12.40 -18.51 10.02
CA MET A 368 -11.80 -17.41 10.78
C MET A 368 -10.43 -17.79 11.32
N PHE A 369 -9.45 -16.90 11.15
CA PHE A 369 -8.07 -17.12 11.58
C PHE A 369 -7.65 -16.10 12.64
N SER A 370 -6.96 -16.58 13.67
CA SER A 370 -6.33 -15.71 14.68
C SER A 370 -5.26 -14.85 14.03
N TYR A 371 -5.40 -13.53 14.15
CA TYR A 371 -4.38 -12.58 13.71
C TYR A 371 -3.05 -12.84 14.44
N GLN A 372 -1.98 -13.01 13.66
CA GLN A 372 -0.61 -12.97 14.15
C GLN A 372 -0.08 -11.55 13.94
N ASP A 373 0.50 -10.94 14.97
CA ASP A 373 1.10 -9.61 14.84
C ASP A 373 2.55 -9.72 14.37
N LYS A 374 3.02 -8.66 13.71
CA LYS A 374 4.35 -8.60 13.09
C LYS A 374 5.45 -8.82 14.11
N ASP A 375 6.48 -9.60 13.72
CA ASP A 375 7.68 -9.87 14.52
C ASP A 375 8.27 -8.59 15.16
N SER A 376 8.01 -8.38 16.44
CA SER A 376 8.44 -7.17 17.15
C SER A 376 9.71 -7.44 17.97
N PRO A 377 10.72 -6.55 17.94
CA PRO A 377 11.95 -6.73 18.71
C PRO A 377 11.66 -6.90 20.21
N ARG A 378 12.16 -7.99 20.80
CA ARG A 378 12.14 -8.20 22.25
C ARG A 378 13.47 -7.71 22.81
N MET A 379 13.48 -6.48 23.33
CA MET A 379 14.68 -5.81 23.81
C MET A 379 14.72 -5.69 25.34
N PRO A 380 15.92 -5.62 25.94
CA PRO A 380 16.09 -5.32 27.36
C PRO A 380 15.55 -3.92 27.70
N GLU A 381 15.30 -3.66 28.98
CA GLU A 381 14.93 -2.31 29.43
C GLU A 381 16.11 -1.36 29.21
N PRO A 382 15.93 -0.26 28.45
CA PRO A 382 17.04 0.62 28.10
C PRO A 382 17.39 1.55 29.26
N SER A 383 18.68 1.77 29.51
CA SER A 383 19.15 2.70 30.54
C SER A 383 18.60 4.10 30.29
N ARG A 384 18.68 4.56 29.03
CA ARG A 384 18.20 5.87 28.55
C ARG A 384 17.75 5.79 27.09
N VAL A 385 16.80 6.63 26.70
CA VAL A 385 16.34 6.78 25.31
C VAL A 385 16.47 8.24 24.89
N LEU A 386 17.22 8.50 23.81
CA LEU A 386 17.39 9.82 23.21
C LEU A 386 16.78 9.82 21.81
N LEU A 387 15.74 10.63 21.61
CA LEU A 387 15.10 10.84 20.31
C LEU A 387 15.34 12.30 19.87
N PRO A 388 16.48 12.60 19.23
CA PRO A 388 16.79 13.96 18.81
C PRO A 388 15.81 14.45 17.73
N LEU A 389 15.25 15.64 17.91
CA LEU A 389 14.41 16.28 16.91
C LEU A 389 15.23 16.74 15.71
N LEU A 390 14.75 16.41 14.51
CA LEU A 390 15.35 16.83 13.24
C LEU A 390 14.93 18.28 12.94
N PRO A 391 15.85 19.26 12.77
CA PRO A 391 15.51 20.64 12.42
C PRO A 391 14.63 20.75 11.17
N GLU A 392 14.81 19.84 10.22
CA GLU A 392 14.06 19.74 8.95
C GLU A 392 12.60 19.29 9.16
N SER A 393 12.26 18.75 10.33
CA SER A 393 10.91 18.32 10.70
C SER A 393 10.14 19.32 11.57
N MET A 394 10.75 20.46 11.91
CA MET A 394 10.15 21.46 12.77
C MET A 394 9.06 22.23 12.02
N LEU A 395 7.82 22.15 12.52
CA LEU A 395 6.65 22.85 12.00
C LEU A 395 5.71 23.17 13.17
N ASP A 396 5.45 24.45 13.41
CA ASP A 396 4.71 24.92 14.60
C ASP A 396 3.35 24.21 14.75
N GLU A 397 2.60 24.02 13.65
CA GLU A 397 1.32 23.31 13.63
C GLU A 397 1.36 21.85 14.14
N ILE A 398 2.53 21.19 14.12
CA ILE A 398 2.72 19.82 14.62
C ILE A 398 3.07 19.81 16.11
N ASP A 399 3.85 20.82 16.55
CA ASP A 399 4.29 20.99 17.94
C ASP A 399 3.20 21.65 18.81
N GLU A 400 2.31 22.45 18.23
CA GLU A 400 1.16 23.05 18.90
C GLU A 400 0.17 22.00 19.46
N GLY A 401 -0.26 22.23 20.70
CA GLY A 401 -1.21 21.35 21.40
C GLY A 401 -0.64 19.99 21.86
N GLN A 402 0.63 19.68 21.61
CA GLN A 402 1.26 18.48 22.16
C GLN A 402 1.45 18.61 23.68
N PRO A 403 1.21 17.55 24.47
CA PRO A 403 1.46 17.57 25.91
C PRO A 403 2.96 17.76 26.17
N LYS A 404 3.31 18.63 27.13
CA LYS A 404 4.71 18.85 27.47
C LYS A 404 5.29 17.65 28.21
N GLN A 405 6.61 17.50 28.16
CA GLN A 405 7.31 16.40 28.80
C GLN A 405 7.02 16.39 30.32
N GLY A 406 6.30 15.38 30.79
CA GLY A 406 5.86 15.24 32.18
C GLY A 406 4.40 15.61 32.46
N GLU A 407 3.68 16.20 31.50
CA GLU A 407 2.22 16.37 31.60
C GLU A 407 1.50 15.04 31.31
N PRO A 408 0.42 14.69 32.05
CA PRO A 408 -0.35 13.49 31.77
C PRO A 408 -1.07 13.60 30.42
N TYR A 409 -1.02 12.53 29.64
CA TYR A 409 -1.81 12.41 28.40
C TYR A 409 -3.32 12.55 28.66
N ASP A 410 -4.05 13.00 27.63
CA ASP A 410 -5.51 13.13 27.60
C ASP A 410 -6.23 11.98 28.32
N GLN A 411 -7.03 12.31 29.35
CA GLN A 411 -7.86 11.32 30.03
C GLN A 411 -9.07 10.96 29.16
N VAL A 412 -8.94 9.90 28.37
CA VAL A 412 -10.02 9.35 27.54
C VAL A 412 -11.08 8.67 28.41
N HIS A 413 -12.36 8.98 28.19
CA HIS A 413 -13.46 8.34 28.91
C HIS A 413 -13.47 6.81 28.76
N VAL A 414 -13.79 6.10 29.85
CA VAL A 414 -13.66 4.63 29.96
C VAL A 414 -14.47 3.87 28.89
N SER A 415 -15.63 4.38 28.47
CA SER A 415 -16.41 3.74 27.40
C SER A 415 -15.69 3.77 26.04
N LEU A 416 -15.06 4.89 25.69
CA LEU A 416 -14.32 5.05 24.44
C LEU A 416 -13.05 4.17 24.42
N ARG A 417 -12.36 4.04 25.56
CA ARG A 417 -11.22 3.13 25.71
C ARG A 417 -11.61 1.64 25.64
N LYS A 418 -12.87 1.28 25.88
CA LYS A 418 -13.37 -0.11 25.86
C LYS A 418 -13.94 -0.56 24.50
N LEU A 419 -13.88 0.27 23.46
CA LEU A 419 -14.38 -0.08 22.13
C LEU A 419 -13.54 -1.18 21.46
N GLN A 420 -14.01 -2.43 21.57
CA GLN A 420 -13.31 -3.61 21.04
C GLN A 420 -13.16 -3.60 19.50
N ALA A 421 -14.07 -2.93 18.79
CA ALA A 421 -14.02 -2.80 17.33
C ALA A 421 -12.70 -2.19 16.83
N ALA A 422 -12.08 -1.31 17.62
CA ALA A 422 -10.81 -0.66 17.27
C ALA A 422 -9.60 -1.61 17.34
N THR A 423 -9.72 -2.77 18.01
CA THR A 423 -8.62 -3.75 18.15
C THR A 423 -8.69 -4.89 17.14
N TYR A 424 -9.74 -5.00 16.32
CA TYR A 424 -9.83 -6.06 15.32
C TYR A 424 -8.79 -5.90 14.21
N GLN A 425 -8.23 -7.03 13.77
CA GLN A 425 -7.24 -7.16 12.71
C GLN A 425 -7.51 -8.43 11.90
N GLY A 426 -6.96 -8.52 10.68
CA GLY A 426 -7.12 -9.69 9.79
C GLY A 426 -8.58 -10.05 9.50
N THR A 427 -8.87 -11.35 9.46
CA THR A 427 -10.22 -11.90 9.15
C THR A 427 -11.35 -11.25 9.96
N PHE A 428 -11.16 -11.01 11.25
CA PHE A 428 -12.16 -10.37 12.13
C PHE A 428 -12.47 -8.92 11.75
N LEU A 429 -11.45 -8.14 11.35
CA LEU A 429 -11.65 -6.76 10.89
C LEU A 429 -12.41 -6.72 9.57
N LYS A 430 -12.05 -7.60 8.64
CA LYS A 430 -12.71 -7.71 7.34
C LYS A 430 -14.16 -8.18 7.50
N ALA A 431 -14.42 -9.19 8.33
CA ALA A 431 -15.77 -9.65 8.67
C ALA A 431 -16.61 -8.57 9.36
N TYR A 432 -16.04 -7.83 10.31
CA TYR A 432 -16.72 -6.69 10.97
C TYR A 432 -17.07 -5.59 9.96
N THR A 433 -16.17 -5.28 9.02
CA THR A 433 -16.41 -4.26 7.97
C THR A 433 -17.59 -4.63 7.07
N LEU A 434 -17.73 -5.91 6.69
CA LEU A 434 -18.90 -6.40 5.94
C LEU A 434 -20.18 -6.31 6.79
N LEU A 435 -20.10 -6.57 8.09
CA LEU A 435 -21.25 -6.44 8.99
C LEU A 435 -21.67 -4.97 9.18
N THR A 436 -20.73 -4.03 9.32
CA THR A 436 -21.06 -2.59 9.39
C THR A 436 -21.58 -2.07 8.04
N GLU A 437 -21.11 -2.60 6.92
CA GLU A 437 -21.65 -2.27 5.60
C GLU A 437 -23.13 -2.69 5.50
N ILE A 438 -23.48 -3.93 5.85
CA ILE A 438 -24.89 -4.38 5.91
C ILE A 438 -25.71 -3.45 6.83
N ALA A 439 -25.21 -3.21 8.05
CA ALA A 439 -25.89 -2.35 9.02
C ALA A 439 -26.15 -0.93 8.50
N SER A 440 -25.22 -0.36 7.72
CA SER A 440 -25.37 0.97 7.10
C SER A 440 -26.47 1.04 6.04
N LYS A 441 -26.83 -0.09 5.42
CA LYS A 441 -27.84 -0.17 4.35
C LYS A 441 -29.25 -0.43 4.89
N ILE A 442 -29.39 -1.35 5.84
CA ILE A 442 -30.72 -1.79 6.34
C ILE A 442 -31.08 -1.26 7.73
N GLY A 443 -30.09 -0.78 8.50
CA GLY A 443 -30.28 -0.36 9.89
C GLY A 443 -30.35 -1.53 10.88
N TRP A 444 -30.11 -1.22 12.15
CA TRP A 444 -29.97 -2.20 13.24
C TRP A 444 -31.20 -3.11 13.41
N ASP A 445 -32.41 -2.55 13.42
CA ASP A 445 -33.62 -3.35 13.67
C ASP A 445 -33.95 -4.31 12.52
N ALA A 446 -33.63 -3.94 11.27
CA ALA A 446 -33.78 -4.83 10.13
C ALA A 446 -32.71 -5.93 10.18
N LEU A 447 -31.47 -5.57 10.51
CA LEU A 447 -30.38 -6.52 10.72
C LEU A 447 -30.71 -7.56 11.81
N LEU A 448 -31.34 -7.16 12.91
CA LEU A 448 -31.83 -8.10 13.93
C LEU A 448 -32.99 -9.00 13.46
N ARG A 449 -33.87 -8.51 12.57
CA ARG A 449 -34.91 -9.35 11.95
C ARG A 449 -34.29 -10.39 11.01
N THR A 450 -33.40 -9.98 10.11
CA THR A 450 -32.63 -10.89 9.24
C THR A 450 -31.84 -11.91 10.09
N ARG A 451 -31.14 -11.46 11.14
CA ARG A 451 -30.44 -12.35 12.08
C ARG A 451 -31.37 -13.40 12.71
N SER A 452 -32.54 -13.01 13.23
CA SER A 452 -33.48 -13.93 13.89
C SER A 452 -34.32 -14.79 12.94
N GLN A 453 -34.39 -14.43 11.65
CA GLN A 453 -34.94 -15.28 10.58
C GLN A 453 -33.95 -16.37 10.18
N VAL A 454 -32.66 -16.05 10.11
CA VAL A 454 -31.60 -16.94 9.64
C VAL A 454 -31.02 -17.83 10.75
N PHE A 455 -30.88 -17.30 11.97
CA PHE A 455 -30.14 -17.96 13.05
C PHE A 455 -31.01 -18.38 14.25
N VAL A 456 -30.51 -19.38 14.97
CA VAL A 456 -30.90 -19.81 16.33
C VAL A 456 -29.70 -19.62 17.25
N MET A 457 -29.96 -19.20 18.50
CA MET A 457 -28.95 -19.00 19.52
C MET A 457 -28.56 -20.30 20.23
N GLU A 458 -27.33 -20.40 20.76
CA GLU A 458 -26.91 -21.60 21.51
C GLU A 458 -27.81 -21.91 22.72
N GLU A 459 -28.34 -20.90 23.40
CA GLU A 459 -29.21 -21.09 24.57
C GLU A 459 -30.61 -21.59 24.17
N GLU A 460 -31.14 -21.11 23.05
CA GLU A 460 -32.37 -21.62 22.42
C GLU A 460 -32.17 -23.08 21.98
N TYR A 461 -31.06 -23.37 21.29
CA TYR A 461 -30.72 -24.73 20.85
C TYR A 461 -30.51 -25.72 22.02
N ARG A 462 -29.85 -25.29 23.10
CA ARG A 462 -29.61 -26.12 24.29
C ARG A 462 -30.88 -26.35 25.11
N SER A 463 -31.73 -25.34 25.26
CA SER A 463 -33.03 -25.51 25.94
C SER A 463 -33.97 -26.41 25.14
N GLU A 464 -33.97 -26.32 23.81
CA GLU A 464 -34.67 -27.29 22.96
C GLU A 464 -34.11 -28.71 23.07
N GLN A 465 -32.78 -28.92 23.10
CA GLN A 465 -32.22 -30.26 23.34
C GLN A 465 -32.61 -30.85 24.71
N GLN A 466 -32.77 -30.02 25.73
CA GLN A 466 -33.27 -30.46 27.05
C GLN A 466 -34.77 -30.81 27.03
N HIS A 467 -35.55 -30.20 26.13
CA HIS A 467 -36.97 -30.53 25.93
C HIS A 467 -37.21 -31.65 24.89
N ALA A 468 -36.28 -31.91 23.98
CA ALA A 468 -36.38 -32.88 22.89
C ALA A 468 -35.76 -34.25 23.24
N SER A 469 -36.19 -34.85 24.35
CA SER A 469 -35.74 -36.19 24.79
C SER A 469 -36.39 -37.33 24.00
N THR A 470 -36.14 -37.41 22.69
CA THR A 470 -36.40 -38.62 21.88
C THR A 470 -35.40 -38.70 20.72
N PRO A 471 -34.66 -39.81 20.53
CA PRO A 471 -33.58 -39.85 19.55
C PRO A 471 -34.12 -39.94 18.11
N ARG A 472 -33.63 -39.05 17.24
CA ARG A 472 -33.66 -39.26 15.79
C ARG A 472 -32.28 -39.01 15.21
N ILE A 473 -31.77 -40.03 14.52
CA ILE A 473 -30.56 -39.94 13.71
C ILE A 473 -30.91 -39.13 12.46
N THR A 474 -30.32 -37.95 12.31
CA THR A 474 -30.32 -37.20 11.05
C THR A 474 -28.90 -36.77 10.73
N SER A 475 -28.46 -37.04 9.51
CA SER A 475 -27.13 -36.67 9.05
C SER A 475 -27.01 -35.16 8.88
N SER A 476 -26.13 -34.54 9.67
CA SER A 476 -25.69 -33.16 9.43
C SER A 476 -25.14 -33.04 8.01
N LYS A 477 -25.76 -32.21 7.18
CA LYS A 477 -25.18 -31.80 5.90
C LYS A 477 -24.29 -30.59 6.15
N ASN A 478 -23.00 -30.75 5.85
CA ASN A 478 -21.97 -29.76 6.11
C ASN A 478 -22.27 -28.37 5.52
N ALA A 479 -21.67 -27.35 6.13
CA ALA A 479 -21.94 -25.92 5.89
C ALA A 479 -21.95 -25.50 4.41
N SER A 480 -21.12 -26.17 3.59
CA SER A 480 -20.73 -25.82 2.22
C SER A 480 -21.85 -25.72 1.17
N THR A 481 -22.98 -26.40 1.35
CA THR A 481 -23.91 -26.65 0.24
C THR A 481 -24.97 -25.56 -0.02
N ILE A 482 -25.40 -24.83 1.02
CA ILE A 482 -26.54 -23.89 0.89
C ILE A 482 -26.13 -22.52 0.31
N ALA A 483 -24.89 -22.06 0.56
CA ALA A 483 -24.36 -20.82 -0.04
C ALA A 483 -24.25 -20.93 -1.59
N LEU A 484 -24.24 -22.15 -2.12
CA LEU A 484 -24.20 -22.46 -3.55
C LEU A 484 -25.61 -22.56 -4.16
N SER A 485 -26.55 -23.22 -3.45
CA SER A 485 -27.91 -23.51 -3.94
C SER A 485 -28.92 -22.39 -3.66
N GLY A 486 -28.79 -21.27 -4.37
CA GLY A 486 -29.73 -20.16 -4.26
C GLY A 486 -31.08 -20.41 -4.95
N THR A 487 -32.08 -20.93 -4.22
CA THR A 487 -33.53 -20.81 -4.57
C THR A 487 -34.42 -21.05 -3.34
N PRO A 488 -35.36 -20.13 -3.01
CA PRO A 488 -36.45 -20.41 -2.10
C PRO A 488 -37.70 -20.95 -2.82
N ASN A 489 -38.30 -22.02 -2.27
CA ASN A 489 -39.67 -22.51 -2.53
C ASN A 489 -40.01 -23.03 -3.94
N GLY A 490 -40.34 -24.33 -4.10
CA GLY A 490 -40.82 -24.82 -5.39
C GLY A 490 -41.11 -26.33 -5.59
N LYS A 491 -42.17 -26.86 -4.96
CA LYS A 491 -42.90 -28.09 -5.34
C LYS A 491 -42.17 -29.45 -5.34
N ALA A 492 -42.56 -30.29 -4.40
CA ALA A 492 -42.39 -31.74 -4.51
C ALA A 492 -43.12 -32.32 -5.74
N LYS A 493 -42.54 -33.37 -6.32
CA LYS A 493 -43.26 -34.41 -7.07
C LYS A 493 -42.91 -35.76 -6.48
N GLU A 494 -43.93 -36.53 -6.19
CA GLU A 494 -43.83 -37.93 -5.73
C GLU A 494 -43.51 -38.88 -6.89
N ASN A 495 -43.29 -40.14 -6.50
CA ASN A 495 -42.93 -41.37 -7.22
C ASN A 495 -41.49 -41.80 -6.87
N GLY A 496 -41.23 -42.95 -6.28
CA GLY A 496 -42.08 -44.10 -5.93
C GLY A 496 -41.38 -45.39 -6.31
N GLU A 497 -41.50 -46.44 -5.48
CA GLU A 497 -40.96 -47.81 -5.68
C GLU A 497 -39.41 -47.93 -5.66
N ASP A 498 -38.77 -49.04 -5.25
CA ASP A 498 -39.06 -50.07 -4.23
C ASP A 498 -37.75 -50.88 -3.99
N GLY A 499 -37.67 -51.77 -2.98
CA GLY A 499 -36.66 -52.86 -2.97
C GLY A 499 -35.65 -52.97 -1.80
N SER A 500 -36.10 -53.61 -0.72
CA SER A 500 -35.50 -54.80 -0.05
C SER A 500 -33.95 -54.96 0.15
N GLU A 501 -33.58 -55.21 1.43
CA GLU A 501 -32.72 -56.33 1.92
C GLU A 501 -31.22 -56.36 1.53
N GLN A 502 -30.24 -56.84 2.33
CA GLN A 502 -30.19 -57.49 3.67
C GLN A 502 -28.72 -57.46 4.20
N ASP A 503 -28.53 -57.56 5.54
CA ASP A 503 -27.55 -58.41 6.29
C ASP A 503 -26.03 -58.47 5.91
N ASP A 504 -25.02 -58.66 6.80
CA ASP A 504 -24.98 -58.61 8.27
C ASP A 504 -23.53 -58.44 8.85
N GLU A 505 -23.49 -58.01 10.11
CA GLU A 505 -22.60 -58.40 11.25
C GLU A 505 -21.04 -58.49 11.30
N THR A 506 -20.59 -58.45 12.56
CA THR A 506 -19.28 -58.78 13.21
C THR A 506 -18.19 -57.68 13.25
N GLY A 507 -17.61 -57.32 14.42
CA GLY A 507 -17.97 -57.64 15.82
C GLY A 507 -16.90 -57.20 16.85
N ALA A 508 -17.30 -57.08 18.14
CA ALA A 508 -16.47 -57.02 19.38
C ALA A 508 -15.48 -55.82 19.57
N GLU A 509 -15.19 -55.32 20.79
CA GLU A 509 -15.63 -55.64 22.17
C GLU A 509 -15.38 -54.43 23.14
N ASP A 510 -16.26 -54.28 24.15
CA ASP A 510 -16.13 -53.81 25.55
C ASP A 510 -14.92 -52.97 26.10
N ALA A 511 -14.99 -52.24 27.23
CA ALA A 511 -15.88 -52.32 28.40
C ALA A 511 -16.16 -50.95 29.07
N ALA A 512 -16.97 -50.92 30.15
CA ALA A 512 -17.53 -49.70 30.75
C ALA A 512 -17.27 -49.51 32.26
N ARG A 513 -17.31 -48.22 32.68
CA ARG A 513 -17.95 -47.64 33.90
C ARG A 513 -17.53 -48.01 35.36
N VAL A 514 -17.33 -46.91 36.15
CA VAL A 514 -17.91 -46.59 37.51
C VAL A 514 -17.16 -47.19 38.74
N GLU A 515 -17.02 -46.60 39.96
CA GLU A 515 -17.83 -45.72 40.86
C GLU A 515 -16.91 -44.87 41.83
N VAL A 516 -17.12 -43.55 42.06
CA VAL A 516 -17.69 -42.82 43.26
C VAL A 516 -16.93 -42.83 44.61
N ASN A 517 -16.64 -41.62 45.15
CA ASN A 517 -16.67 -41.13 46.58
C ASN A 517 -16.22 -39.64 46.66
N GLY A 518 -16.39 -38.82 47.73
CA GLY A 518 -17.24 -38.94 48.94
C GLY A 518 -16.81 -38.10 50.19
N SER A 519 -17.33 -36.86 50.39
CA SER A 519 -17.27 -35.98 51.63
C SER A 519 -15.88 -35.58 52.20
N SER A 520 -15.67 -34.54 53.03
CA SER A 520 -16.36 -33.29 53.42
C SER A 520 -15.35 -32.32 54.10
N ASP A 521 -15.60 -31.00 54.12
CA ASP A 521 -15.52 -30.09 55.31
C ASP A 521 -15.38 -28.60 54.94
N ASN A 522 -15.90 -27.74 55.84
CA ASN A 522 -15.97 -26.26 55.83
C ASN A 522 -15.24 -25.74 57.11
N PRO A 523 -14.91 -24.43 57.34
CA PRO A 523 -15.86 -23.31 57.19
C PRO A 523 -15.32 -21.86 56.91
N GLU A 524 -16.26 -20.95 56.61
CA GLU A 524 -16.30 -19.49 56.96
C GLU A 524 -15.26 -18.48 56.36
N LEU A 525 -15.56 -17.19 56.13
CA LEU A 525 -16.70 -16.32 56.54
C LEU A 525 -16.99 -15.17 55.52
N ALA A 526 -18.25 -14.71 55.54
CA ALA A 526 -19.01 -13.71 54.74
C ALA A 526 -18.35 -12.34 54.38
N THR A 527 -18.87 -11.48 53.45
CA THR A 527 -20.22 -10.85 53.44
C THR A 527 -20.58 -10.11 52.13
N ASN A 528 -21.89 -10.07 51.79
CA ASN A 528 -22.72 -8.96 51.22
C ASN A 528 -22.25 -8.15 49.97
N GLN A 529 -23.11 -7.60 49.10
CA GLN A 529 -24.57 -7.47 49.00
C GLN A 529 -24.99 -7.20 47.53
N VAL A 530 -26.27 -7.42 47.17
CA VAL A 530 -26.85 -7.15 45.83
C VAL A 530 -27.82 -5.96 45.88
N MET A 531 -27.90 -5.15 44.81
CA MET A 531 -29.02 -4.22 44.56
C MET A 531 -29.48 -4.26 43.08
N ASP A 532 -30.74 -3.91 42.87
CA ASP A 532 -31.56 -4.20 41.69
C ASP A 532 -31.31 -3.36 40.41
N LYS A 533 -31.91 -3.83 39.31
CA LYS A 533 -32.27 -3.03 38.12
C LYS A 533 -33.77 -3.17 37.81
N PRO A 534 -34.43 -2.12 37.28
CA PRO A 534 -35.89 -2.05 37.20
C PRO A 534 -36.53 -2.68 35.95
N LEU A 535 -37.81 -3.03 36.08
CA LEU A 535 -38.70 -3.50 35.02
C LEU A 535 -39.30 -2.33 34.20
N PRO A 536 -39.59 -2.52 32.90
CA PRO A 536 -40.38 -1.58 32.10
C PRO A 536 -41.88 -1.89 32.15
N THR A 537 -42.70 -0.85 32.28
CA THR A 537 -44.17 -0.90 32.18
C THR A 537 -44.65 0.09 31.11
N ILE A 538 -45.54 -0.35 30.22
CA ILE A 538 -46.76 0.33 29.74
C ILE A 538 -47.21 -0.37 28.44
N LYS A 539 -48.49 -0.77 28.38
CA LYS A 539 -49.15 -1.27 27.17
C LYS A 539 -49.81 -0.10 26.43
N ALA A 540 -49.88 -0.19 25.10
CA ALA A 540 -50.80 0.64 24.32
C ALA A 540 -52.14 -0.10 24.16
N GLU A 541 -53.25 0.63 24.26
CA GLU A 541 -54.59 0.17 23.87
C GLU A 541 -54.83 0.55 22.40
N GLU A 542 -55.42 -0.36 21.61
CA GLU A 542 -56.05 -0.03 20.33
C GLU A 542 -57.54 -0.39 20.35
N VAL A 543 -58.32 0.46 19.69
CA VAL A 543 -59.79 0.50 19.76
C VAL A 543 -60.42 -0.42 18.73
N THR A 544 -61.49 -1.11 19.10
CA THR A 544 -62.25 -2.04 18.25
C THR A 544 -63.08 -1.33 17.16
N ALA A 545 -62.96 -1.81 15.93
CA ALA A 545 -63.96 -1.64 14.87
C ALA A 545 -64.04 -2.96 14.07
N GLY A 546 -65.24 -3.53 13.93
CA GLY A 546 -65.40 -4.92 13.50
C GLY A 546 -65.79 -5.13 12.04
N SER A 547 -65.46 -6.32 11.51
CA SER A 547 -66.26 -7.08 10.53
C SER A 547 -65.67 -8.49 10.37
N GLU A 548 -66.49 -9.53 10.47
CA GLU A 548 -66.06 -10.94 10.33
C GLU A 548 -65.98 -11.41 8.87
N PRO A 549 -64.99 -12.27 8.55
CA PRO A 549 -65.10 -13.31 7.52
C PRO A 549 -65.20 -14.73 8.14
N PRO A 550 -65.69 -15.73 7.40
CA PRO A 550 -66.07 -17.05 7.94
C PRO A 550 -64.88 -17.96 8.32
N PRO A 551 -65.09 -19.00 9.15
CA PRO A 551 -64.02 -19.77 9.78
C PRO A 551 -63.30 -20.73 8.82
N VAL A 552 -61.97 -20.75 8.93
CA VAL A 552 -61.07 -21.76 8.35
C VAL A 552 -60.74 -22.77 9.46
N PRO A 553 -60.70 -24.10 9.19
CA PRO A 553 -60.47 -25.09 10.26
C PRO A 553 -59.12 -24.90 10.96
N ALA A 554 -59.12 -25.09 12.28
CA ALA A 554 -57.97 -24.85 13.13
C ALA A 554 -56.75 -25.69 12.70
N LYS A 555 -55.62 -25.01 12.48
CA LYS A 555 -54.29 -25.65 12.54
C LYS A 555 -53.74 -25.49 13.95
N ASP A 556 -53.20 -26.56 14.50
CA ASP A 556 -52.55 -26.52 15.81
C ASP A 556 -51.42 -25.48 15.85
N PRO A 557 -51.40 -24.57 16.84
CA PRO A 557 -50.33 -23.59 16.97
C PRO A 557 -48.97 -24.26 17.24
N ALA A 558 -48.96 -25.42 17.90
CA ALA A 558 -47.75 -26.19 18.22
C ALA A 558 -46.98 -26.66 16.97
N HIS A 559 -47.69 -27.10 15.92
CA HIS A 559 -47.05 -27.58 14.69
C HIS A 559 -46.45 -26.44 13.83
N THR A 560 -46.93 -25.21 14.00
CA THR A 560 -46.44 -24.06 13.23
C THR A 560 -45.09 -23.60 13.78
N SER A 561 -44.95 -23.47 15.11
CA SER A 561 -43.67 -23.09 15.75
C SER A 561 -42.56 -24.10 15.45
N TYR A 562 -42.84 -25.41 15.53
CA TYR A 562 -41.83 -26.45 15.30
C TYR A 562 -41.27 -26.46 13.86
N SER A 563 -42.06 -26.00 12.87
CA SER A 563 -41.60 -25.87 11.47
C SER A 563 -40.68 -24.67 11.23
N GLN A 564 -40.77 -23.62 12.06
CA GLN A 564 -39.94 -22.42 11.92
C GLN A 564 -38.48 -22.63 12.35
N PHE A 565 -38.21 -23.64 13.18
CA PHE A 565 -36.85 -23.94 13.65
C PHE A 565 -36.05 -24.86 12.70
N GLN A 566 -36.71 -25.67 11.88
CA GLN A 566 -36.03 -26.64 10.99
C GLN A 566 -35.15 -26.01 9.89
N ASN A 567 -35.34 -24.73 9.57
CA ASN A 567 -34.61 -24.03 8.50
C ASN A 567 -33.56 -23.04 9.01
N LYS A 568 -33.44 -22.83 10.32
CA LYS A 568 -32.49 -21.88 10.91
C LYS A 568 -31.16 -22.55 11.23
N ARG A 569 -30.06 -21.81 11.17
CA ARG A 569 -28.71 -22.30 11.49
C ARG A 569 -28.22 -21.80 12.84
N LEU A 570 -27.25 -22.48 13.44
CA LEU A 570 -26.56 -21.96 14.62
C LEU A 570 -25.76 -20.71 14.23
N CYS A 571 -25.89 -19.62 14.99
CA CYS A 571 -24.99 -18.47 14.88
C CYS A 571 -23.64 -18.85 15.52
N GLU A 572 -22.54 -18.68 14.78
CA GLU A 572 -21.20 -18.85 15.32
C GLU A 572 -20.91 -17.82 16.42
N ARG A 573 -20.29 -18.24 17.52
CA ARG A 573 -20.02 -17.38 18.69
C ARG A 573 -19.24 -16.13 18.34
N TRP A 574 -18.32 -16.24 17.38
CA TRP A 574 -17.51 -15.09 16.95
C TRP A 574 -18.37 -14.05 16.25
N LEU A 575 -19.34 -14.47 15.43
CA LEU A 575 -20.24 -13.57 14.71
C LEU A 575 -21.24 -12.93 15.67
N ASP A 576 -21.75 -13.68 16.66
CA ASP A 576 -22.56 -13.11 17.74
C ASP A 576 -21.80 -12.04 18.54
N ASN A 577 -20.53 -12.28 18.84
CA ASN A 577 -19.68 -11.27 19.47
C ASN A 577 -19.50 -10.03 18.57
N LEU A 578 -19.37 -10.18 17.24
CA LEU A 578 -19.35 -9.03 16.32
C LEU A 578 -20.67 -8.22 16.36
N PHE A 579 -21.83 -8.88 16.47
CA PHE A 579 -23.11 -8.18 16.67
C PHE A 579 -23.13 -7.38 17.98
N MET A 580 -22.62 -7.96 19.08
CA MET A 580 -22.55 -7.26 20.38
C MET A 580 -21.58 -6.06 20.35
N VAL A 581 -20.45 -6.19 19.64
CA VAL A 581 -19.51 -5.08 19.45
C VAL A 581 -20.06 -4.01 18.51
N LEU A 582 -20.80 -4.39 17.46
CA LEU A 582 -21.52 -3.45 16.61
C LEU A 582 -22.61 -2.68 17.38
N TYR A 583 -23.36 -3.35 18.24
CA TYR A 583 -24.33 -2.70 19.13
C TYR A 583 -23.65 -1.66 20.03
N GLU A 584 -22.48 -1.97 20.59
CA GLU A 584 -21.73 -1.02 21.44
C GLU A 584 -21.23 0.19 20.63
N ASP A 585 -20.64 -0.02 19.46
CA ASP A 585 -20.21 1.07 18.56
C ASP A 585 -21.41 1.97 18.19
N LEU A 586 -22.55 1.40 17.77
CA LEU A 586 -23.78 2.14 17.46
C LEU A 586 -24.36 2.89 18.67
N ARG A 587 -24.34 2.28 19.86
CA ARG A 587 -24.81 2.88 21.11
C ARG A 587 -23.97 4.09 21.49
N ILE A 588 -22.64 3.96 21.48
CA ILE A 588 -21.72 5.04 21.82
C ILE A 588 -21.79 6.18 20.79
N TYR A 589 -21.91 5.85 19.49
CA TYR A 589 -22.15 6.84 18.44
C TYR A 589 -23.46 7.61 18.69
N THR A 590 -24.56 6.92 18.99
CA THR A 590 -25.87 7.54 19.25
C THR A 590 -25.86 8.44 20.48
N ILE A 591 -25.17 8.04 21.56
CA ILE A 591 -24.97 8.87 22.75
C ILE A 591 -24.21 10.16 22.37
N TRP A 592 -23.07 10.03 21.68
CA TRP A 592 -22.29 11.19 21.26
C TRP A 592 -23.09 12.16 20.37
N ARG A 593 -23.81 11.68 19.35
CA ARG A 593 -24.63 12.55 18.49
C ARG A 593 -25.78 13.22 19.26
N THR A 594 -26.39 12.52 20.22
CA THR A 594 -27.41 13.08 21.11
C THR A 594 -26.82 14.17 22.02
N GLU A 595 -25.71 13.92 22.71
CA GLU A 595 -25.00 14.92 23.53
C GLU A 595 -24.63 16.16 22.71
N MET A 596 -23.99 15.96 21.55
CA MET A 596 -23.53 17.04 20.69
C MET A 596 -24.70 17.89 20.16
N SER A 597 -25.86 17.28 19.87
CA SER A 597 -27.09 17.98 19.51
C SER A 597 -27.65 18.81 20.67
N GLN A 598 -27.70 18.26 21.88
CA GLN A 598 -28.17 18.97 23.08
C GLN A 598 -27.32 20.20 23.39
N TYR A 599 -25.99 20.07 23.35
CA TYR A 599 -25.07 21.20 23.54
C TYR A 599 -25.25 22.27 22.44
N ARG A 600 -25.42 21.86 21.17
CA ARG A 600 -25.69 22.77 20.05
C ARG A 600 -27.02 23.52 20.22
N GLN A 601 -28.06 22.87 20.74
CA GLN A 601 -29.35 23.51 21.08
C GLN A 601 -29.23 24.50 22.24
N GLN A 602 -28.42 24.17 23.26
CA GLN A 602 -28.13 25.05 24.40
C GLN A 602 -27.13 26.18 24.07
N GLN A 603 -26.65 26.27 22.82
CA GLN A 603 -25.57 27.17 22.38
C GLN A 603 -24.27 27.03 23.21
N MET A 604 -24.07 25.87 23.84
CA MET A 604 -22.88 25.55 24.63
C MET A 604 -21.83 24.83 23.76
N GLN A 605 -20.56 25.13 24.01
CA GLN A 605 -19.46 24.43 23.33
C GLN A 605 -19.33 23.01 23.89
N TYR A 606 -19.57 22.00 23.04
CA TYR A 606 -19.29 20.61 23.37
C TYR A 606 -17.77 20.38 23.36
N LYS A 607 -17.18 20.12 24.53
CA LYS A 607 -15.74 19.93 24.72
C LYS A 607 -15.42 18.46 25.00
N LYS A 608 -14.42 17.94 24.28
CA LYS A 608 -13.77 16.64 24.48
C LYS A 608 -12.27 16.82 24.24
N SER A 609 -11.45 15.89 24.72
CA SER A 609 -10.00 15.87 24.47
C SER A 609 -9.68 15.53 23.00
N ALA A 610 -8.45 15.81 22.57
CA ALA A 610 -8.02 15.48 21.20
C ALA A 610 -8.08 13.96 20.93
N ALA A 611 -7.66 13.15 21.90
CA ALA A 611 -7.74 11.69 21.83
C ALA A 611 -9.18 11.16 21.74
N GLU A 612 -10.14 11.77 22.45
CA GLU A 612 -11.56 11.39 22.32
C GLU A 612 -12.13 11.75 20.94
N TRP A 613 -11.79 12.91 20.38
CA TRP A 613 -12.22 13.28 19.03
C TRP A 613 -11.63 12.36 17.95
N GLU A 614 -10.39 11.90 18.11
CA GLU A 614 -9.77 10.89 17.23
C GLU A 614 -10.58 9.58 17.26
N ILE A 615 -10.87 9.06 18.46
CA ILE A 615 -11.64 7.81 18.63
C ILE A 615 -13.08 7.94 18.11
N LEU A 616 -13.73 9.08 18.33
CA LEU A 616 -15.09 9.36 17.81
C LEU A 616 -15.11 9.48 16.28
N GLY A 617 -14.07 10.07 15.68
CA GLY A 617 -13.89 10.13 14.23
C GLY A 617 -13.72 8.73 13.62
N ASP A 618 -12.87 7.90 14.23
CA ASP A 618 -12.69 6.50 13.82
C ASP A 618 -13.98 5.67 13.97
N LEU A 619 -14.72 5.86 15.07
CA LEU A 619 -16.01 5.21 15.31
C LEU A 619 -17.03 5.58 14.22
N ALA A 620 -17.18 6.87 13.93
CA ALA A 620 -18.06 7.33 12.84
C ALA A 620 -17.63 6.75 11.48
N ASN A 621 -16.33 6.69 11.21
CA ASN A 621 -15.79 6.14 9.98
C ASN A 621 -16.04 4.62 9.85
N ARG A 622 -15.90 3.84 10.94
CA ARG A 622 -16.26 2.39 10.96
C ARG A 622 -17.74 2.14 10.69
N LEU A 623 -18.60 3.07 11.11
CA LEU A 623 -20.06 3.02 10.93
C LEU A 623 -20.54 3.69 9.62
N HIS A 624 -19.62 4.03 8.70
CA HIS A 624 -19.90 4.67 7.40
C HIS A 624 -20.54 6.08 7.48
N HIS A 625 -20.35 6.79 8.60
CA HIS A 625 -20.79 8.17 8.81
C HIS A 625 -19.68 9.18 8.48
N GLU A 626 -19.39 9.35 7.18
CA GLU A 626 -18.24 10.12 6.68
C GLU A 626 -18.22 11.61 7.08
N ASN A 627 -19.39 12.27 7.13
CA ASN A 627 -19.47 13.70 7.43
C ASN A 627 -19.20 13.97 8.92
N GLU A 628 -19.76 13.12 9.78
CA GLU A 628 -19.57 13.13 11.23
C GLU A 628 -18.14 12.76 11.62
N ALA A 629 -17.53 11.80 10.90
CA ALA A 629 -16.12 11.47 11.04
C ALA A 629 -15.22 12.68 10.73
N LEU A 630 -15.48 13.37 9.62
CA LEU A 630 -14.76 14.58 9.23
C LEU A 630 -14.97 15.74 10.22
N GLU A 631 -16.19 15.94 10.74
CA GLU A 631 -16.48 16.90 11.81
C GLU A 631 -15.60 16.62 13.05
N ALA A 632 -15.54 15.36 13.50
CA ALA A 632 -14.72 14.94 14.64
C ALA A 632 -13.20 15.07 14.37
N TYR A 633 -12.71 14.66 13.20
CA TYR A 633 -11.29 14.78 12.86
C TYR A 633 -10.83 16.25 12.78
N HIS A 634 -11.66 17.17 12.28
CA HIS A 634 -11.33 18.60 12.35
C HIS A 634 -11.31 19.13 13.78
N GLN A 635 -12.21 18.70 14.67
CA GLN A 635 -12.14 19.09 16.10
C GLN A 635 -10.89 18.53 16.80
N CYS A 636 -10.44 17.33 16.44
CA CYS A 636 -9.18 16.77 16.91
C CYS A 636 -8.00 17.67 16.49
N LEU A 637 -7.88 17.95 15.19
CA LEU A 637 -6.79 18.75 14.60
C LEU A 637 -6.76 20.20 15.08
N ASN A 638 -7.92 20.79 15.44
CA ASN A 638 -7.99 22.12 16.05
C ASN A 638 -7.42 22.18 17.48
N ILE A 639 -7.26 21.04 18.16
CA ILE A 639 -6.69 20.96 19.52
C ILE A 639 -5.22 20.55 19.46
N ARG A 640 -4.89 19.54 18.64
CA ARG A 640 -3.54 18.97 18.52
C ARG A 640 -3.40 18.25 17.18
N PHE A 641 -2.22 18.32 16.57
CA PHE A 641 -1.93 17.48 15.41
C PHE A 641 -2.02 15.98 15.73
N SER A 642 -2.80 15.25 14.93
CA SER A 642 -2.84 13.79 14.89
C SER A 642 -2.65 13.29 13.47
N PRO A 643 -1.69 12.38 13.21
CA PRO A 643 -1.53 11.76 11.90
C PRO A 643 -2.77 10.95 11.50
N LYS A 644 -3.43 10.28 12.45
CA LYS A 644 -4.62 9.46 12.19
C LYS A 644 -5.81 10.31 11.77
N ALA A 645 -6.09 11.41 12.49
CA ALA A 645 -7.13 12.36 12.10
C ALA A 645 -6.81 13.04 10.77
N MET A 646 -5.54 13.41 10.53
CA MET A 646 -5.09 14.00 9.27
C MET A 646 -5.23 13.02 8.09
N LYS A 647 -4.97 11.72 8.27
CA LYS A 647 -5.23 10.67 7.27
C LYS A 647 -6.73 10.49 6.99
N GLY A 648 -7.58 10.60 8.00
CA GLY A 648 -9.05 10.61 7.83
C GLY A 648 -9.52 11.78 6.97
N VAL A 649 -9.00 12.97 7.23
CA VAL A 649 -9.27 14.20 6.46
C VAL A 649 -8.73 14.09 5.01
N LEU A 650 -7.51 13.58 4.83
CA LEU A 650 -6.90 13.33 3.51
C LEU A 650 -7.81 12.49 2.62
N ARG A 651 -8.31 11.34 3.11
CA ARG A 651 -9.23 10.46 2.36
C ARG A 651 -10.49 11.19 1.88
N SER A 652 -11.02 12.14 2.67
CA SER A 652 -12.18 12.94 2.24
C SER A 652 -11.83 13.94 1.14
N PHE A 653 -10.64 14.56 1.19
CA PHE A 653 -10.19 15.47 0.13
C PHE A 653 -9.84 14.74 -1.18
N GLU A 654 -9.23 13.55 -1.09
CA GLU A 654 -9.02 12.66 -2.24
C GLU A 654 -10.35 12.29 -2.91
N LYS A 655 -11.36 11.88 -2.13
CA LYS A 655 -12.71 11.55 -2.62
C LYS A 655 -13.44 12.75 -3.24
N LYS A 656 -13.14 13.97 -2.79
CA LYS A 656 -13.69 15.24 -3.33
C LYS A 656 -12.90 15.80 -4.52
N GLY A 657 -11.70 15.28 -4.81
CA GLY A 657 -10.80 15.81 -5.83
C GLY A 657 -10.17 17.17 -5.48
N ASP A 658 -10.06 17.52 -4.20
CA ASP A 658 -9.48 18.81 -3.79
C ASP A 658 -7.94 18.73 -3.78
N THR A 659 -7.33 19.12 -4.91
CA THR A 659 -5.87 19.11 -5.09
C THR A 659 -5.11 19.84 -3.99
N ARG A 660 -5.58 21.04 -3.61
CA ARG A 660 -4.84 21.95 -2.74
C ARG A 660 -4.84 21.43 -1.31
N ASN A 661 -5.99 21.02 -0.82
CA ASN A 661 -6.11 20.50 0.55
C ASN A 661 -5.50 19.08 0.66
N THR A 662 -5.64 18.24 -0.35
CA THR A 662 -4.94 16.93 -0.43
C THR A 662 -3.41 17.11 -0.28
N LEU A 663 -2.81 18.00 -1.09
CA LEU A 663 -1.38 18.31 -1.00
C LEU A 663 -0.98 18.89 0.38
N SER A 664 -1.80 19.79 0.91
CA SER A 664 -1.60 20.41 2.24
C SER A 664 -1.59 19.37 3.38
N CYS A 665 -2.47 18.35 3.31
CA CYS A 665 -2.49 17.22 4.23
C CYS A 665 -1.27 16.30 4.05
N LEU A 666 -0.90 15.99 2.80
CA LEU A 666 0.25 15.13 2.49
C LEU A 666 1.57 15.71 3.01
N ILE A 667 1.82 17.01 2.82
CA ILE A 667 3.03 17.69 3.33
C ILE A 667 3.14 17.51 4.85
N ARG A 668 2.04 17.71 5.60
CA ARG A 668 2.02 17.56 7.06
C ARG A 668 2.26 16.12 7.52
N LEU A 669 1.65 15.14 6.84
CA LEU A 669 1.85 13.73 7.14
C LEU A 669 3.31 13.30 6.89
N ILE A 670 3.91 13.74 5.78
CA ILE A 670 5.34 13.49 5.47
C ILE A 670 6.24 14.16 6.51
N THR A 671 5.97 15.41 6.88
CA THR A 671 6.73 16.14 7.92
C THR A 671 6.69 15.39 9.25
N TRP A 672 5.50 14.92 9.65
CA TRP A 672 5.32 14.14 10.87
C TRP A 672 6.03 12.79 10.81
N GLN A 673 5.98 12.06 9.70
CA GLN A 673 6.71 10.81 9.53
C GLN A 673 8.23 11.03 9.59
N TYR A 674 8.74 12.07 8.93
CA TYR A 674 10.17 12.41 8.94
C TYR A 674 10.66 12.75 10.35
N ARG A 675 9.85 13.46 11.16
CA ARG A 675 10.12 13.71 12.59
C ARG A 675 10.39 12.44 13.39
N TRP A 676 9.72 11.34 13.03
CA TRP A 676 9.87 10.01 13.64
C TRP A 676 10.77 9.09 12.80
N TYR A 677 11.76 9.66 12.11
CA TYR A 677 12.81 8.97 11.36
C TYR A 677 12.28 8.07 10.22
N SER A 678 11.08 8.37 9.70
CA SER A 678 10.44 7.61 8.63
C SER A 678 10.44 8.42 7.33
N GLU A 679 11.39 8.09 6.46
CA GLU A 679 11.54 8.68 5.12
C GLU A 679 10.62 7.99 4.10
N PHE A 680 9.97 6.88 4.47
CA PHE A 680 9.23 6.01 3.54
C PHE A 680 7.82 5.60 4.01
N SER A 681 6.82 5.93 3.19
CA SER A 681 5.46 5.43 3.26
C SER A 681 4.90 5.13 1.86
N PRO A 682 4.64 3.85 1.52
CA PRO A 682 4.01 3.46 0.26
C PRO A 682 2.66 4.12 0.00
N ASP A 683 1.83 4.25 1.04
CA ASP A 683 0.50 4.86 0.94
C ASP A 683 0.57 6.35 0.60
N LEU A 684 1.43 7.13 1.28
CA LEU A 684 1.59 8.56 0.96
C LEU A 684 2.25 8.76 -0.41
N LEU A 685 3.19 7.89 -0.80
CA LEU A 685 3.80 7.90 -2.13
C LEU A 685 2.76 7.61 -3.22
N LEU A 686 1.84 6.67 -2.99
CA LEU A 686 0.72 6.38 -3.89
C LEU A 686 -0.25 7.57 -4.01
N SER A 687 -0.61 8.23 -2.91
CA SER A 687 -1.44 9.44 -2.94
C SER A 687 -0.77 10.57 -3.73
N ILE A 688 0.54 10.80 -3.53
CA ILE A 688 1.31 11.75 -4.34
C ILE A 688 1.34 11.35 -5.82
N ARG A 689 1.54 10.06 -6.14
CA ARG A 689 1.56 9.59 -7.53
C ARG A 689 0.23 9.82 -8.23
N LYS A 690 -0.88 9.43 -7.61
CA LYS A 690 -2.25 9.67 -8.11
C LYS A 690 -2.51 11.15 -8.35
N LEU A 691 -2.08 12.01 -7.42
CA LEU A 691 -2.21 13.46 -7.53
C LEU A 691 -1.37 14.04 -8.70
N ILE A 692 -0.17 13.50 -8.93
CA ILE A 692 0.69 13.85 -10.08
C ILE A 692 0.13 13.32 -11.41
N GLU A 693 -0.55 12.17 -11.39
CA GLU A 693 -1.21 11.56 -12.54
C GLU A 693 -2.46 12.35 -12.98
N SER A 694 -3.28 12.82 -12.03
CA SER A 694 -4.51 13.57 -12.33
C SER A 694 -4.26 15.05 -12.65
N GLU A 695 -3.39 15.73 -11.89
CA GLU A 695 -3.25 17.19 -11.96
C GLU A 695 -2.00 17.68 -12.71
N GLY A 696 -1.05 16.78 -12.96
CA GLY A 696 0.23 17.09 -13.58
C GLY A 696 1.24 17.69 -12.61
N ALA A 697 2.48 17.21 -12.69
CA ALA A 697 3.50 17.49 -11.68
C ALA A 697 3.92 18.98 -11.58
N LEU A 698 3.81 19.77 -12.65
CA LEU A 698 4.02 21.22 -12.58
C LEU A 698 3.01 21.90 -11.66
N LYS A 699 1.73 21.55 -11.79
CA LYS A 699 0.65 22.16 -11.02
C LYS A 699 0.86 21.90 -9.54
N ILE A 700 1.27 20.68 -9.20
CA ILE A 700 1.66 20.29 -7.83
C ILE A 700 2.88 21.07 -7.34
N ARG A 701 3.98 21.15 -8.13
CA ARG A 701 5.16 21.97 -7.77
C ARG A 701 4.81 23.44 -7.54
N SER A 702 3.99 24.04 -8.42
CA SER A 702 3.52 25.41 -8.26
C SER A 702 2.63 25.59 -7.04
N TYR A 703 1.81 24.60 -6.67
CA TYR A 703 1.07 24.65 -5.40
C TYR A 703 1.98 24.54 -4.19
N VAL A 704 2.97 23.63 -4.16
CA VAL A 704 3.96 23.56 -3.06
C VAL A 704 4.63 24.93 -2.90
N GLN A 705 5.17 25.50 -3.99
CA GLN A 705 5.83 26.81 -3.99
C GLN A 705 4.91 27.99 -3.62
N ALA A 706 3.59 27.84 -3.79
CA ALA A 706 2.59 28.83 -3.41
C ALA A 706 2.03 28.62 -1.99
N THR A 707 2.39 27.55 -1.29
CA THR A 707 2.07 27.38 0.14
C THR A 707 3.04 28.20 1.01
N SER A 708 2.52 28.78 2.09
CA SER A 708 3.31 29.55 3.06
C SER A 708 4.03 28.65 4.08
N ILE A 709 4.51 27.48 3.63
CA ILE A 709 5.15 26.46 4.46
C ILE A 709 6.67 26.72 4.47
N PRO A 710 7.39 26.47 5.59
CA PRO A 710 8.84 26.66 5.65
C PRO A 710 9.62 25.86 4.59
N GLN A 711 10.70 26.44 4.06
CA GLN A 711 11.49 25.85 2.97
C GLN A 711 12.02 24.44 3.30
N HIS A 712 12.49 24.23 4.53
CA HIS A 712 13.03 22.93 4.96
C HIS A 712 11.98 21.80 4.90
N VAL A 713 10.72 22.12 5.21
CA VAL A 713 9.59 21.17 5.08
C VAL A 713 9.22 20.94 3.60
N MET A 714 9.28 21.98 2.77
CA MET A 714 9.06 21.83 1.33
C MET A 714 10.11 20.93 0.70
N ASP A 715 11.38 21.04 1.09
CA ASP A 715 12.48 20.24 0.56
C ASP A 715 12.26 18.73 0.78
N LEU A 716 11.74 18.31 1.95
CA LEU A 716 11.34 16.90 2.20
C LEU A 716 10.29 16.38 1.21
N THR A 717 9.33 17.23 0.84
CA THR A 717 8.27 16.87 -0.11
C THR A 717 8.82 16.70 -1.54
N HIS A 718 9.93 17.37 -1.86
CA HIS A 718 10.58 17.22 -3.17
C HIS A 718 11.22 15.84 -3.34
N GLU A 719 11.67 15.15 -2.28
CA GLU A 719 12.23 13.78 -2.38
C GLU A 719 11.18 12.78 -2.86
N TYR A 720 9.98 12.80 -2.27
CA TYR A 720 8.83 12.00 -2.73
C TYR A 720 8.46 12.31 -4.18
N CYS A 721 8.50 13.59 -4.58
CA CYS A 721 8.26 13.97 -5.97
C CYS A 721 9.35 13.48 -6.91
N GLN A 722 10.64 13.57 -6.53
CA GLN A 722 11.79 13.09 -7.30
C GLN A 722 11.70 11.58 -7.57
N ILE A 723 11.29 10.79 -6.57
CA ILE A 723 11.03 9.36 -6.74
C ILE A 723 9.96 9.13 -7.82
N CYS A 724 8.81 9.81 -7.73
CA CYS A 724 7.76 9.73 -8.76
C CYS A 724 8.23 10.17 -10.16
N PHE A 725 9.16 11.13 -10.27
CA PHE A 725 9.74 11.55 -11.55
C PHE A 725 10.74 10.54 -12.12
N ALA A 726 11.63 9.98 -11.29
CA ALA A 726 12.68 9.04 -11.71
C ALA A 726 12.12 7.79 -12.41
N PHE A 727 10.90 7.39 -12.05
CA PHE A 727 10.18 6.24 -12.60
C PHE A 727 9.27 6.57 -13.81
N LYS A 728 9.04 7.86 -14.13
CA LYS A 728 8.12 8.28 -15.22
C LYS A 728 8.80 8.50 -16.59
N THR A 729 10.13 8.65 -16.62
CA THR A 729 10.86 9.06 -17.84
C THR A 729 11.33 7.87 -18.71
N GLU A 730 10.38 7.11 -19.24
CA GLU A 730 10.65 5.89 -20.03
C GLU A 730 11.48 6.17 -21.32
N LEU A 731 11.31 7.34 -21.95
CA LEU A 731 12.04 7.72 -23.19
C LEU A 731 13.55 7.90 -23.03
N GLN A 732 14.07 8.14 -21.83
CA GLN A 732 15.52 8.25 -21.62
C GLN A 732 16.22 6.88 -21.66
N LYS A 733 15.49 5.77 -21.49
CA LYS A 733 16.05 4.42 -21.36
C LYS A 733 15.71 3.50 -22.53
N SER A 734 14.64 3.77 -23.27
CA SER A 734 14.30 3.05 -24.50
C SER A 734 13.75 3.99 -25.59
N PRO A 735 14.57 4.91 -26.13
CA PRO A 735 14.18 5.70 -27.30
C PRO A 735 14.05 4.81 -28.56
N PRO A 736 13.24 5.20 -29.57
CA PRO A 736 13.13 4.44 -30.80
C PRO A 736 14.48 4.29 -31.53
N THR A 737 14.68 3.18 -32.24
CA THR A 737 15.99 2.82 -32.84
C THR A 737 16.58 3.93 -33.71
N GLY A 738 17.75 4.46 -33.34
CA GLY A 738 18.41 5.58 -34.04
C GLY A 738 17.96 6.96 -33.57
N ILE A 739 17.34 7.06 -32.39
CA ILE A 739 17.04 8.31 -31.68
C ILE A 739 17.65 8.22 -30.27
N THR A 740 18.18 9.33 -29.75
CA THR A 740 18.49 9.50 -28.32
C THR A 740 17.80 10.75 -27.78
N VAL A 741 17.44 10.75 -26.50
CA VAL A 741 16.64 11.80 -25.86
C VAL A 741 17.29 12.25 -24.56
N GLU A 742 17.59 13.54 -24.48
CA GLU A 742 18.18 14.25 -23.34
C GLU A 742 17.24 15.38 -22.90
N LEU A 743 17.39 15.87 -21.67
CA LEU A 743 16.70 17.08 -21.24
C LEU A 743 17.44 18.32 -21.76
N ALA A 744 16.72 19.34 -22.19
CA ALA A 744 17.34 20.57 -22.66
C ALA A 744 17.95 21.39 -21.50
N ASP A 745 17.27 21.35 -20.36
CA ASP A 745 17.63 21.92 -19.06
C ASP A 745 17.04 21.04 -17.95
N GLU A 746 17.85 20.71 -16.93
CA GLU A 746 17.43 19.90 -15.77
C GLU A 746 16.33 20.59 -14.94
N ALA A 747 16.28 21.92 -14.95
CA ALA A 747 15.24 22.69 -14.25
C ALA A 747 13.90 22.71 -15.01
N ASN A 748 13.91 22.42 -16.32
CA ASN A 748 12.76 22.53 -17.22
C ASN A 748 12.48 21.22 -17.97
N LEU A 749 11.76 20.32 -17.28
CA LEU A 749 11.30 19.02 -17.80
C LEU A 749 10.40 19.09 -19.06
N PHE A 750 10.06 20.29 -19.52
CA PHE A 750 9.17 20.56 -20.66
C PHE A 750 9.94 20.87 -21.94
N GLN A 751 11.28 20.93 -21.89
CA GLN A 751 12.13 21.09 -23.08
C GLN A 751 13.11 19.93 -23.17
N TRP A 752 13.06 19.17 -24.26
CA TRP A 752 13.89 17.99 -24.51
C TRP A 752 14.78 18.24 -25.73
N LYS A 753 16.04 17.79 -25.65
CA LYS A 753 16.97 17.73 -26.78
C LYS A 753 16.97 16.31 -27.32
N ILE A 754 16.67 16.17 -28.59
CA ILE A 754 16.59 14.88 -29.27
C ILE A 754 17.68 14.87 -30.34
N THR A 755 18.47 13.80 -30.36
CA THR A 755 19.41 13.53 -31.44
C THR A 755 18.87 12.38 -32.26
N MET A 756 18.73 12.55 -33.57
CA MET A 756 18.08 11.58 -34.46
C MET A 756 18.95 11.27 -35.67
N GLU A 757 19.18 9.99 -35.92
CA GLU A 757 19.82 9.48 -37.13
C GLU A 757 18.83 9.48 -38.31
N GLY A 758 19.26 10.07 -39.43
CA GLY A 758 18.49 10.14 -40.66
C GLY A 758 18.15 8.74 -41.20
N PRO A 759 16.88 8.49 -41.60
CA PRO A 759 16.42 7.15 -41.93
C PRO A 759 17.13 6.56 -43.14
N SER A 760 17.47 5.27 -43.06
CA SER A 760 18.03 4.51 -44.17
C SER A 760 17.09 4.51 -45.38
N GLY A 761 17.66 4.58 -46.58
CA GLY A 761 16.93 4.70 -47.85
C GLY A 761 16.43 6.11 -48.20
N SER A 762 16.65 7.11 -47.33
CA SER A 762 16.28 8.51 -47.58
C SER A 762 17.49 9.36 -48.04
N PRO A 763 17.29 10.55 -48.63
CA PRO A 763 18.40 11.51 -48.88
C PRO A 763 19.08 12.03 -47.61
N TYR A 764 18.52 11.76 -46.43
CA TYR A 764 19.04 12.15 -45.11
C TYR A 764 19.89 11.08 -44.43
N ALA A 765 20.05 9.90 -45.05
CA ALA A 765 20.80 8.79 -44.48
C ALA A 765 22.24 9.18 -44.10
N ALA A 766 22.72 8.66 -42.97
CA ALA A 766 24.01 8.99 -42.34
C ALA A 766 24.19 10.46 -41.89
N GLY A 767 23.12 11.27 -41.88
CA GLY A 767 23.09 12.55 -41.17
C GLY A 767 22.53 12.41 -39.74
N THR A 768 23.00 13.27 -38.84
CA THR A 768 22.55 13.41 -37.46
C THR A 768 21.82 14.75 -37.29
N PHE A 769 20.57 14.70 -36.82
CA PHE A 769 19.70 15.85 -36.68
C PHE A 769 19.41 16.15 -35.21
N TYR A 770 19.67 17.38 -34.78
CA TYR A 770 19.34 17.87 -33.45
C TYR A 770 17.96 18.56 -33.50
N ILE A 771 17.07 18.13 -32.60
CA ILE A 771 15.69 18.58 -32.49
C ILE A 771 15.45 19.05 -31.05
N ASN A 772 14.79 20.20 -30.89
CA ASN A 772 14.19 20.62 -29.63
C ASN A 772 12.70 20.24 -29.64
N LEU A 773 12.23 19.58 -28.58
CA LEU A 773 10.82 19.30 -28.35
C LEU A 773 10.37 20.04 -27.10
N SER A 774 9.33 20.87 -27.24
CA SER A 774 8.77 21.67 -26.16
C SER A 774 7.34 21.22 -25.86
N LEU A 775 7.07 20.79 -24.64
CA LEU A 775 5.74 20.50 -24.13
C LEU A 775 5.08 21.83 -23.71
N PRO A 776 3.90 22.23 -24.25
CA PRO A 776 3.19 23.39 -23.74
C PRO A 776 2.65 23.15 -22.32
N SER A 777 2.36 24.23 -21.60
CA SER A 777 1.74 24.18 -20.26
C SER A 777 0.33 23.55 -20.23
N SER A 778 -0.26 23.30 -21.40
CA SER A 778 -1.56 22.65 -21.61
C SER A 778 -1.44 21.23 -22.19
N TYR A 779 -0.23 20.68 -22.30
CA TYR A 779 -0.02 19.26 -22.60
C TYR A 779 -0.61 18.39 -21.46
N PRO A 780 -1.30 17.27 -21.76
CA PRO A 780 -1.48 16.62 -23.06
C PRO A 780 -2.73 17.07 -23.84
N PHE A 781 -3.46 18.11 -23.41
CA PHE A 781 -4.64 18.62 -24.14
C PHE A 781 -4.27 19.47 -25.36
N LYS A 782 -3.07 20.06 -25.37
CA LYS A 782 -2.43 20.61 -26.57
C LYS A 782 -1.20 19.78 -26.99
N PRO A 783 -0.92 19.68 -28.29
CA PRO A 783 0.21 18.94 -28.83
C PRO A 783 1.56 19.56 -28.44
N PRO A 784 2.64 18.77 -28.38
CA PRO A 784 4.00 19.27 -28.23
C PRO A 784 4.44 20.08 -29.47
N THR A 785 5.34 21.03 -29.29
CA THR A 785 6.02 21.73 -30.40
C THR A 785 7.34 21.03 -30.71
N VAL A 786 7.57 20.67 -31.97
CA VAL A 786 8.83 20.05 -32.44
C VAL A 786 9.55 21.00 -33.39
N THR A 787 10.81 21.29 -33.10
CA THR A 787 11.64 22.27 -33.82
C THR A 787 13.01 21.68 -34.15
N PHE A 788 13.38 21.66 -35.43
CA PHE A 788 14.71 21.25 -35.88
C PHE A 788 15.75 22.36 -35.62
N THR A 789 16.78 22.05 -34.83
CA THR A 789 17.96 22.90 -34.64
C THR A 789 18.95 22.74 -35.80
N THR A 790 19.06 21.54 -36.35
CA THR A 790 19.85 21.26 -37.57
C THR A 790 19.10 21.73 -38.82
N LYS A 791 19.72 22.57 -39.65
CA LYS A 791 19.16 23.00 -40.94
C LYS A 791 18.98 21.82 -41.90
N ILE A 792 17.83 21.74 -42.55
CA ILE A 792 17.43 20.59 -43.37
C ILE A 792 16.58 21.01 -44.56
N TYR A 793 16.89 20.52 -45.75
CA TYR A 793 16.11 20.79 -46.96
C TYR A 793 14.95 19.79 -47.06
N HIS A 794 13.74 20.18 -46.64
CA HIS A 794 12.59 19.28 -46.52
C HIS A 794 11.24 20.03 -46.69
N PRO A 795 10.23 19.50 -47.40
CA PRO A 795 8.96 20.21 -47.66
C PRO A 795 8.17 20.63 -46.40
N ASN A 796 8.18 19.80 -45.35
CA ASN A 796 7.39 20.03 -44.12
C ASN A 796 8.16 20.73 -42.97
N ILE A 797 9.39 21.21 -43.20
CA ILE A 797 10.22 21.88 -42.17
C ILE A 797 10.71 23.22 -42.72
N SER A 798 10.41 24.34 -42.05
CA SER A 798 10.95 25.64 -42.46
C SER A 798 12.33 25.90 -41.86
N ASN A 799 13.17 26.63 -42.61
CA ASN A 799 14.49 27.11 -42.14
C ASN A 799 14.54 28.64 -42.00
N ASP A 800 13.41 29.33 -42.15
CA ASP A 800 13.33 30.80 -42.13
C ASP A 800 13.60 31.41 -40.74
N SER A 801 13.88 32.70 -40.69
CA SER A 801 14.27 33.41 -39.46
C SER A 801 13.20 33.34 -38.34
N PRO A 802 13.60 33.47 -37.06
CA PRO A 802 12.67 33.40 -35.92
C PRO A 802 11.45 34.34 -36.07
N PRO A 803 10.25 33.93 -35.63
CA PRO A 803 10.00 32.82 -34.71
C PRO A 803 9.85 31.42 -35.34
N ASN A 804 9.75 31.30 -36.67
CA ASN A 804 9.36 30.03 -37.34
C ASN A 804 10.53 29.09 -37.66
N SER A 805 11.75 29.44 -37.27
CA SER A 805 12.99 28.69 -37.60
C SER A 805 12.96 27.26 -37.09
N GLY A 806 13.04 26.28 -38.00
CA GLY A 806 13.05 24.86 -37.68
C GLY A 806 11.67 24.28 -37.34
N GLN A 807 10.60 25.08 -37.33
CA GLN A 807 9.28 24.61 -36.96
C GLN A 807 8.73 23.65 -38.03
N MET A 808 8.21 22.51 -37.59
CA MET A 808 7.60 21.50 -38.45
C MET A 808 6.08 21.62 -38.42
N CYS A 809 5.42 21.62 -39.58
CA CYS A 809 3.98 21.37 -39.63
C CYS A 809 3.78 19.85 -39.61
N LEU A 810 3.12 19.36 -38.56
CA LEU A 810 2.96 17.95 -38.27
C LEU A 810 1.46 17.65 -38.15
N GLY A 811 0.91 16.86 -39.07
CA GLY A 811 -0.52 16.52 -39.11
C GLY A 811 -1.06 16.09 -37.74
N LEU A 812 -0.46 15.05 -37.13
CA LEU A 812 -0.87 14.56 -35.81
C LEU A 812 -0.68 15.56 -34.65
N LEU A 813 0.11 16.63 -34.85
CA LEU A 813 0.33 17.71 -33.88
C LEU A 813 -0.49 18.96 -34.21
N LYS A 814 -1.49 18.86 -35.09
CA LYS A 814 -2.54 19.88 -35.22
C LYS A 814 -3.54 19.70 -34.07
N ASP A 815 -4.01 20.81 -33.50
CA ASP A 815 -5.01 20.84 -32.42
C ASP A 815 -6.29 20.01 -32.75
N SER A 816 -6.60 19.77 -34.02
CA SER A 816 -7.75 18.97 -34.50
C SER A 816 -7.50 17.47 -34.61
N GLU A 817 -6.25 17.02 -34.70
CA GLU A 817 -5.87 15.61 -34.89
C GLU A 817 -5.19 15.01 -33.65
N TRP A 818 -4.59 15.86 -32.81
CA TRP A 818 -3.91 15.47 -31.59
C TRP A 818 -4.85 14.78 -30.60
N LYS A 819 -4.41 13.62 -30.09
CA LYS A 819 -5.09 12.88 -29.02
C LYS A 819 -4.22 12.87 -27.76
N PRO A 820 -4.74 13.24 -26.58
CA PRO A 820 -3.97 13.23 -25.33
C PRO A 820 -3.33 11.88 -24.95
N SER A 821 -3.84 10.77 -25.50
CA SER A 821 -3.30 9.41 -25.33
C SER A 821 -2.12 9.06 -26.26
N THR A 822 -1.66 9.99 -27.09
CA THR A 822 -0.55 9.75 -28.04
C THR A 822 0.78 9.66 -27.31
N LYS A 823 1.42 8.48 -27.35
CA LYS A 823 2.75 8.27 -26.74
C LYS A 823 3.82 9.09 -27.44
N MET A 824 4.75 9.68 -26.68
CA MET A 824 5.82 10.51 -27.23
C MET A 824 6.80 9.73 -28.12
N ALA A 825 7.02 8.43 -27.87
CA ALA A 825 7.79 7.57 -28.76
C ALA A 825 7.21 7.58 -30.19
N ASN A 826 5.88 7.47 -30.32
CA ASN A 826 5.16 7.52 -31.60
C ASN A 826 5.31 8.89 -32.29
N VAL A 827 5.40 9.98 -31.53
CA VAL A 827 5.67 11.33 -32.08
C VAL A 827 7.06 11.37 -32.71
N LEU A 828 8.08 10.83 -32.05
CA LEU A 828 9.46 10.80 -32.56
C LEU A 828 9.61 9.85 -33.76
N GLU A 829 8.94 8.69 -33.73
CA GLU A 829 8.86 7.78 -34.89
C GLU A 829 8.18 8.43 -36.09
N PHE A 830 7.09 9.19 -35.87
CA PHE A 830 6.43 9.92 -36.95
C PHE A 830 7.34 10.98 -37.56
N VAL A 831 8.03 11.78 -36.74
CA VAL A 831 9.01 12.78 -37.22
C VAL A 831 10.09 12.13 -38.08
N ARG A 832 10.59 10.95 -37.67
CA ARG A 832 11.57 10.18 -38.45
C ARG A 832 10.99 9.60 -39.74
N ASN A 833 9.75 9.11 -39.72
CA ASN A 833 9.08 8.58 -40.91
C ASN A 833 8.76 9.68 -41.93
N LEU A 834 8.42 10.89 -41.47
CA LEU A 834 8.16 12.04 -42.34
C LEU A 834 9.41 12.45 -43.15
N LEU A 835 10.63 12.25 -42.62
CA LEU A 835 11.88 12.40 -43.39
C LEU A 835 12.09 11.33 -44.48
N ARG A 836 11.47 10.15 -44.35
CA ARG A 836 11.50 9.12 -45.39
C ARG A 836 10.46 9.39 -46.47
N GLU A 837 9.25 9.79 -46.07
CA GLU A 837 8.11 10.06 -46.94
C GLU A 837 7.53 11.45 -46.65
N PRO A 838 8.08 12.52 -47.27
CA PRO A 838 7.54 13.87 -47.15
C PRO A 838 6.10 13.96 -47.65
N ASN A 839 5.26 14.72 -46.96
CA ASN A 839 3.87 14.97 -47.36
C ASN A 839 3.76 16.31 -48.11
N PRO A 840 3.67 16.33 -49.45
CA PRO A 840 3.68 17.58 -50.21
C PRO A 840 2.38 18.39 -50.07
N ASP A 841 1.29 17.78 -49.61
CA ASP A 841 -0.03 18.42 -49.51
C ASP A 841 -0.22 19.19 -48.17
N ASP A 842 0.68 18.97 -47.21
CA ASP A 842 0.78 19.68 -45.92
C ASP A 842 2.17 20.33 -45.75
N ALA A 843 2.74 20.80 -46.86
CA ALA A 843 4.09 21.38 -46.90
C ALA A 843 4.12 22.82 -46.35
N VAL A 844 5.18 23.12 -45.60
CA VAL A 844 5.49 24.49 -45.14
C VAL A 844 6.25 25.26 -46.23
N GLU A 845 7.16 24.57 -46.92
CA GLU A 845 8.01 25.12 -47.98
C GLU A 845 7.47 24.72 -49.36
N ALA A 846 6.47 25.46 -49.85
CA ALA A 846 5.77 25.14 -51.10
C ALA A 846 6.72 24.94 -52.31
N LYS A 847 7.81 25.72 -52.40
CA LYS A 847 8.82 25.57 -53.46
C LYS A 847 9.53 24.21 -53.43
N ILE A 848 9.83 23.70 -52.23
CA ILE A 848 10.46 22.39 -52.04
C ILE A 848 9.44 21.28 -52.33
N ALA A 849 8.17 21.48 -51.98
CA ALA A 849 7.08 20.56 -52.31
C ALA A 849 6.82 20.46 -53.83
N ASP A 850 6.85 21.57 -54.55
CA ASP A 850 6.68 21.58 -56.01
C ASP A 850 7.88 20.96 -56.72
N GLN A 851 9.11 21.21 -56.25
CA GLN A 851 10.29 20.49 -56.71
C GLN A 851 10.19 18.98 -56.41
N TYR A 852 9.73 18.59 -55.22
CA TYR A 852 9.49 17.19 -54.85
C TYR A 852 8.47 16.49 -55.77
N ARG A 853 7.41 17.21 -56.18
CA ARG A 853 6.39 16.72 -57.14
C ARG A 853 6.90 16.65 -58.59
N GLN A 854 7.66 17.64 -59.04
CA GLN A 854 8.01 17.82 -60.46
C GLN A 854 9.40 17.27 -60.85
N ASP A 855 10.37 17.34 -59.94
CA ASP A 855 11.74 16.83 -60.10
C ASP A 855 12.25 16.19 -58.81
N ARG A 856 11.81 14.94 -58.58
CA ARG A 856 12.22 14.12 -57.43
C ARG A 856 13.74 13.91 -57.36
N ALA A 857 14.43 13.89 -58.51
CA ALA A 857 15.87 13.66 -58.59
C ALA A 857 16.68 14.91 -58.21
N GLY A 858 16.25 16.09 -58.66
CA GLY A 858 16.79 17.38 -58.23
C GLY A 858 16.62 17.59 -56.72
N TYR A 859 15.41 17.37 -56.20
CA TYR A 859 15.12 17.40 -54.76
C TYR A 859 16.06 16.48 -53.95
N GLU A 860 16.20 15.21 -54.36
CA GLU A 860 17.07 14.28 -53.61
C GLU A 860 18.54 14.67 -53.65
N LYS A 861 19.02 15.23 -54.77
CA LYS A 861 20.39 15.73 -54.88
C LYS A 861 20.63 16.87 -53.89
N GLU A 862 19.73 17.85 -53.86
CA GLU A 862 19.84 19.02 -52.97
C GLU A 862 19.69 18.63 -51.49
N ALA A 863 18.75 17.74 -51.16
CA ALA A 863 18.59 17.21 -49.80
C ALA A 863 19.83 16.43 -49.31
N ARG A 864 20.47 15.63 -50.18
CA ARG A 864 21.75 14.96 -49.86
C ARG A 864 22.90 15.97 -49.69
N GLU A 865 22.96 17.02 -50.49
CA GLU A 865 23.96 18.09 -50.34
C GLU A 865 23.78 18.88 -49.04
N TRP A 866 22.55 19.19 -48.63
CA TRP A 866 22.28 19.84 -47.34
C TRP A 866 22.61 18.93 -46.16
N THR A 867 22.24 17.65 -46.23
CA THR A 867 22.59 16.65 -45.20
C THR A 867 24.10 16.57 -45.00
N LYS A 868 24.89 16.54 -46.09
CA LYS A 868 26.37 16.58 -46.05
C LYS A 868 26.94 17.88 -45.45
N ARG A 869 26.25 19.02 -45.59
CA ARG A 869 26.74 20.33 -45.13
C ARG A 869 26.37 20.64 -43.68
N PHE A 870 25.25 20.13 -43.18
CA PHE A 870 24.66 20.54 -41.90
C PHE A 870 24.39 19.40 -40.90
N ALA A 871 24.25 18.15 -41.35
CA ALA A 871 23.87 17.01 -40.50
C ALA A 871 24.97 15.94 -40.37
N MET A 872 25.93 15.87 -41.30
CA MET A 872 27.15 15.09 -41.10
C MET A 872 28.12 15.92 -40.26
N GLY A 873 28.47 15.42 -39.07
CA GLY A 873 29.37 16.13 -38.14
C GLY A 873 30.76 16.42 -38.74
N LYS A 874 31.40 17.47 -38.24
CA LYS A 874 32.82 17.75 -38.44
C LYS A 874 33.66 17.06 -37.37
#